data_AF-A0A7S2KAI6-F1
#
_entry.id   AF-A0A7S2KAI6-F1
#
_cell.length_a   1.000
_cell.length_b   1.000
_cell.length_c   1.000
_cell.angle_alpha   90.00
_cell.angle_beta   90.00
_cell.angle_gamma   90.00
#
_symmetry.space_group_name_H-M   'P 1'
#
loop_
_entity.id
_entity.type
_entity.pdbx_description
1 polymer ?
#
loop_
_entity_poly.entity_id
_entity_poly.type
_entity_poly.pdbx_seq_one_letter_code
_entity_poly.pdbx_strand_id
1 'polypeptide(L)'
;RGTECGRTTNEEAATAMVQFAGQQDDNPSRFNNDNGPFFTAFSAAWEAATTNGWDNLQELALSCGTVSPTPAPSTQLPTTSSSPTTSLSPTARPTTSSSPTTSLSPTGLQVEGECVEESTYDAISLDIEAASAAQPNNVARSHFLGGILRLAAHDFMDFDRNNAVSPMGADGCIDWDHPANSGLETIWCDDGSCPLTEIYQEKYSFMSRADYWVAASNAVIKLRSPNNELDLKSTFKWGRVDADQCPDAALRLPGDTDCGEVQDVFLNRLGLTWTDAVALLGAHTVGRGSSDFSGHDGIWVDTNQEATIFDKRYYEEVLRRAWVPRNEGTALQDWTWGGGNNGSPRFMLNTDMCLLFDVETTFPCCTRTDLTRNDGSNQCDTNNSVLRGTECGRTTNEEAATAMVQFAGQQDDNPSRFNNDNGPFFTAFSAAWEAATTNGWDNLQELALSCGTVSPTPAPSTQLPTTSSSPTTSLSPTARPTTSSSPTTSLSPTGLQVEGECVEESTYDAISLDIEAASAAQPNNVARSHFLGGILRLAAHDFMDFDRNNAVSPMGADGCIDWDHPANSGLETIWCDDGSCPLTEIYQEKYSFMSRADYWVAASNAVIKLRSPNNELDLKSTFKWGRVDADQCPDAALRLPGDTDCGEVQDVFLNRLGLTWTDAVALLGAHTVGRGSSDFSGHDGIWVDTNQEATIFDKRYYEEVLRRAWVPRNEGTALQDWTWGGGNNGSPRFMLNTDMCLLFDVETTFPCCTRTDLTRNDGSNQCDTNNSVLRGTECGR
;
A
#
# COMPACT_ATOMS: atom_id res chain seq x y z
N ARG A 1 6.92 0.22 34.12
CA ARG A 1 6.98 1.43 34.99
C ARG A 1 8.43 1.87 35.09
N GLY A 2 8.78 3.08 34.62
CA GLY A 2 10.12 3.64 34.80
C GLY A 2 11.08 3.55 33.60
N THR A 3 10.64 3.04 32.44
CA THR A 3 11.35 3.23 31.17
C THR A 3 11.00 4.63 30.65
N GLU A 4 11.98 5.52 30.61
CA GLU A 4 11.86 6.75 29.81
C GLU A 4 12.14 6.40 28.35
N CYS A 5 11.39 6.97 27.41
CA CYS A 5 11.60 6.71 25.98
C CYS A 5 13.02 7.10 25.57
N GLY A 6 13.59 6.36 24.63
CA GLY A 6 14.81 6.77 23.95
C GLY A 6 14.62 8.11 23.23
N ARG A 7 15.71 8.76 22.86
CA ARG A 7 15.67 9.92 21.96
C ARG A 7 15.81 9.44 20.53
N THR A 8 15.06 10.05 19.63
CA THR A 8 15.21 9.80 18.19
C THR A 8 16.66 10.03 17.76
N THR A 9 17.13 9.23 16.80
CA THR A 9 18.43 9.40 16.15
C THR A 9 18.43 10.56 15.15
N ASN A 10 17.25 11.07 14.80
CA ASN A 10 17.04 12.18 13.89
C ASN A 10 17.32 13.53 14.59
N GLU A 11 18.60 13.94 14.60
CA GLU A 11 19.03 15.23 15.18
C GLU A 11 18.39 16.45 14.49
N GLU A 12 18.02 16.36 13.20
CA GLU A 12 17.38 17.48 12.48
C GLU A 12 15.94 17.70 12.95
N ALA A 13 15.10 16.66 12.92
CA ALA A 13 13.71 16.76 13.37
C ALA A 13 13.63 17.16 14.86
N ALA A 14 14.47 16.56 15.71
CA ALA A 14 14.54 16.92 17.13
C ALA A 14 14.96 18.39 17.34
N THR A 15 15.88 18.91 16.53
CA THR A 15 16.29 20.33 16.57
C THR A 15 15.15 21.24 16.11
N ALA A 16 14.47 20.89 15.02
CA ALA A 16 13.33 21.65 14.50
C ALA A 16 12.18 21.73 15.53
N MET A 17 11.81 20.61 16.16
CA MET A 17 10.77 20.55 17.21
C MET A 17 11.09 21.51 18.38
N VAL A 18 12.34 21.49 18.89
CA VAL A 18 12.79 22.36 19.99
C VAL A 18 12.87 23.84 19.58
N GLN A 19 13.32 24.11 18.34
CA GLN A 19 13.40 25.45 17.78
C GLN A 19 12.02 26.08 17.56
N PHE A 20 11.07 25.33 17.00
CA PHE A 20 9.71 25.81 16.72
C PHE A 20 8.88 25.97 17.99
N ALA A 21 9.07 25.11 19.00
CA ALA A 21 8.56 25.36 20.35
C ALA A 21 9.17 26.63 20.98
N GLY A 22 10.34 27.08 20.55
CA GLY A 22 11.01 28.27 21.08
C GLY A 22 11.45 28.10 22.54
N GLN A 23 11.91 26.90 22.90
CA GLN A 23 12.37 26.57 24.26
C GLN A 23 13.60 27.43 24.64
N GLN A 24 13.58 28.05 25.84
CA GLN A 24 14.58 29.06 26.23
C GLN A 24 15.82 28.53 26.95
N ASP A 25 15.69 27.38 27.62
CA ASP A 25 16.72 26.67 28.37
C ASP A 25 16.28 25.22 28.55
N ASP A 26 17.07 24.38 29.25
CA ASP A 26 16.75 22.96 29.45
C ASP A 26 15.46 22.70 30.26
N ASN A 27 14.68 23.74 30.63
CA ASN A 27 13.36 23.60 31.23
C ASN A 27 12.27 23.40 30.15
N PRO A 28 11.66 22.21 30.04
CA PRO A 28 10.69 21.86 29.01
C PRO A 28 9.28 22.40 29.30
N SER A 29 9.15 23.34 30.25
CA SER A 29 7.94 24.14 30.47
C SER A 29 8.19 25.64 30.23
N ARG A 30 9.31 26.01 29.59
CA ARG A 30 9.74 27.40 29.40
C ARG A 30 9.97 27.74 27.92
N PHE A 31 8.88 28.06 27.24
CA PHE A 31 8.87 28.55 25.87
C PHE A 31 8.91 30.08 25.81
N ASN A 32 9.39 30.64 24.70
CA ASN A 32 9.19 32.05 24.35
C ASN A 32 7.76 32.27 23.81
N ASN A 33 7.38 33.50 23.43
CA ASN A 33 6.10 33.79 22.77
C ASN A 33 6.28 34.11 21.27
N ASP A 34 7.30 33.55 20.64
CA ASP A 34 7.68 33.82 19.25
C ASP A 34 7.27 32.65 18.35
N ASN A 35 6.43 32.92 17.35
CA ASN A 35 6.07 31.98 16.29
C ASN A 35 6.99 32.08 15.06
N GLY A 36 7.82 33.13 14.97
CA GLY A 36 8.61 33.46 13.79
C GLY A 36 9.42 32.30 13.20
N PRO A 37 10.13 31.47 14.01
CA PRO A 37 10.85 30.31 13.50
C PRO A 37 9.95 29.28 12.81
N PHE A 38 8.81 28.94 13.43
CA PHE A 38 7.81 28.02 12.88
C PHE A 38 7.19 28.59 11.60
N PHE A 39 6.69 29.82 11.64
CA PHE A 39 6.00 30.44 10.51
C PHE A 39 6.92 30.70 9.31
N THR A 40 8.22 30.96 9.54
CA THR A 40 9.21 31.08 8.46
C THR A 40 9.41 29.74 7.75
N ALA A 41 9.56 28.64 8.50
CA ALA A 41 9.73 27.32 7.94
C ALA A 41 8.44 26.84 7.24
N PHE A 42 7.28 26.96 7.91
CA PHE A 42 5.99 26.58 7.36
C PHE A 42 5.67 27.33 6.06
N SER A 43 5.93 28.64 5.99
CA SER A 43 5.71 29.42 4.77
C SER A 43 6.52 28.91 3.58
N ALA A 44 7.72 28.40 3.80
CA ALA A 44 8.59 27.86 2.74
C ALA A 44 8.20 26.44 2.38
N ALA A 45 7.99 25.57 3.37
CA ALA A 45 7.57 24.18 3.18
C ALA A 45 6.21 24.09 2.47
N TRP A 46 5.26 24.96 2.83
CA TRP A 46 3.93 25.03 2.20
C TRP A 46 3.97 25.61 0.78
N GLU A 47 4.84 26.60 0.49
CA GLU A 47 5.06 27.06 -0.89
C GLU A 47 5.66 25.95 -1.75
N ALA A 48 6.66 25.22 -1.25
CA ALA A 48 7.24 24.08 -1.97
C ALA A 48 6.21 22.96 -2.20
N ALA A 49 5.57 22.46 -1.14
CA ALA A 49 4.63 21.35 -1.23
C ALA A 49 3.42 21.66 -2.15
N THR A 50 2.85 22.87 -2.07
CA THR A 50 1.70 23.23 -2.91
C THR A 50 2.05 23.60 -4.36
N THR A 51 3.34 23.76 -4.70
CA THR A 51 3.79 24.09 -6.08
C THR A 51 4.57 22.97 -6.77
N ASN A 52 4.94 21.91 -6.03
CA ASN A 52 5.42 20.64 -6.58
C ASN A 52 4.52 20.14 -7.72
N GLY A 53 5.13 19.63 -8.79
CA GLY A 53 4.43 19.17 -9.99
C GLY A 53 4.11 20.23 -11.05
N TRP A 54 4.17 21.54 -10.72
CA TRP A 54 3.64 22.59 -11.59
C TRP A 54 4.67 23.57 -12.17
N ASP A 55 5.02 23.39 -13.45
CA ASP A 55 5.97 24.25 -14.19
C ASP A 55 5.48 25.68 -14.50
N ASN A 56 4.16 25.94 -14.48
CA ASN A 56 3.55 27.13 -15.13
C ASN A 56 2.60 27.95 -14.24
N LEU A 57 2.70 27.84 -12.90
CA LEU A 57 1.86 28.63 -12.00
C LEU A 57 2.17 30.14 -12.08
N GLN A 58 1.15 30.94 -11.83
CA GLN A 58 1.13 32.40 -11.99
C GLN A 58 0.97 33.11 -10.65
N GLU A 59 1.51 34.33 -10.57
CA GLU A 59 1.25 35.25 -9.45
C GLU A 59 -0.20 35.78 -9.49
N LEU A 60 -0.71 36.23 -8.34
CA LEU A 60 -1.98 36.95 -8.26
C LEU A 60 -1.93 38.27 -9.05
N ALA A 61 -3.01 38.59 -9.78
CA ALA A 61 -3.11 39.82 -10.55
C ALA A 61 -3.62 41.01 -9.71
N LEU A 62 -3.02 42.19 -9.88
CA LEU A 62 -3.55 43.43 -9.30
C LEU A 62 -4.87 43.89 -9.96
N SER A 63 -5.07 43.55 -11.24
CA SER A 63 -6.39 43.52 -11.87
C SER A 63 -6.35 42.77 -13.21
N CYS A 64 -7.40 42.03 -13.54
CA CYS A 64 -7.52 41.29 -14.79
C CYS A 64 -8.03 42.16 -15.95
N GLY A 65 -7.14 42.45 -16.89
CA GLY A 65 -7.39 43.39 -17.99
C GLY A 65 -8.32 42.84 -19.07
N THR A 66 -9.30 43.64 -19.52
CA THR A 66 -10.19 43.25 -20.62
C THR A 66 -9.47 43.23 -21.97
N VAL A 67 -9.12 42.02 -22.44
CA VAL A 67 -8.42 41.82 -23.72
C VAL A 67 -9.33 42.22 -24.89
N SER A 68 -8.90 43.22 -25.67
CA SER A 68 -9.60 43.64 -26.89
C SER A 68 -8.96 42.99 -28.13
N PRO A 69 -9.73 42.38 -29.04
CA PRO A 69 -9.18 41.51 -30.09
C PRO A 69 -8.36 42.28 -31.13
N THR A 70 -7.09 41.91 -31.26
CA THR A 70 -6.15 42.44 -32.25
C THR A 70 -5.83 41.35 -33.30
N PRO A 71 -5.79 41.64 -34.61
CA PRO A 71 -5.91 40.61 -35.64
C PRO A 71 -4.65 39.78 -35.93
N ALA A 72 -4.86 38.63 -36.56
CA ALA A 72 -3.93 37.52 -36.75
C ALA A 72 -2.60 37.84 -37.47
N PRO A 73 -1.52 37.06 -37.21
CA PRO A 73 -0.21 37.24 -37.82
C PRO A 73 -0.19 36.86 -39.32
N SER A 74 0.66 37.57 -40.09
CA SER A 74 0.84 37.33 -41.53
C SER A 74 1.92 36.28 -41.81
N THR A 75 1.65 35.37 -42.74
CA THR A 75 2.57 34.31 -43.15
C THR A 75 3.70 34.84 -44.03
N GLN A 76 4.95 34.47 -43.74
CA GLN A 76 6.05 34.63 -44.71
C GLN A 76 7.02 33.44 -44.71
N LEU A 77 7.53 33.13 -45.91
CA LEU A 77 8.29 31.93 -46.23
C LEU A 77 9.79 32.26 -46.36
N PRO A 78 10.72 31.54 -45.70
CA PRO A 78 12.15 31.71 -45.92
C PRO A 78 12.60 31.22 -47.31
N THR A 79 13.48 31.97 -47.97
CA THR A 79 14.16 31.58 -49.23
C THR A 79 15.66 31.38 -49.02
N THR A 80 16.31 30.68 -49.94
CA THR A 80 17.71 30.23 -49.86
C THR A 80 18.71 31.21 -50.47
N SER A 81 19.96 31.28 -49.94
CA SER A 81 21.21 31.27 -50.75
C SER A 81 22.53 31.34 -49.93
N SER A 82 23.47 30.43 -50.24
CA SER A 82 24.94 30.57 -50.31
C SER A 82 25.82 31.20 -49.18
N SER A 83 26.81 30.42 -48.73
CA SER A 83 28.09 30.80 -48.04
C SER A 83 29.13 31.42 -49.02
N PRO A 84 30.45 31.68 -48.73
CA PRO A 84 31.45 31.00 -47.85
C PRO A 84 32.25 32.00 -46.92
N THR A 85 33.34 31.71 -46.17
CA THR A 85 34.62 31.03 -46.53
C THR A 85 35.58 30.81 -45.32
N THR A 86 36.12 29.58 -45.15
CA THR A 86 37.36 29.20 -44.37
C THR A 86 37.44 29.53 -42.86
N SER A 87 38.14 28.80 -41.95
CA SER A 87 39.13 27.70 -41.97
C SER A 87 39.05 26.89 -40.61
N LEU A 88 39.78 25.83 -40.24
CA LEU A 88 40.87 24.99 -40.79
C LEU A 88 40.84 23.60 -40.07
N SER A 89 41.93 22.81 -40.05
CA SER A 89 42.13 21.53 -39.31
C SER A 89 43.65 21.29 -39.06
N PRO A 90 44.19 20.15 -38.52
CA PRO A 90 43.85 18.70 -38.63
C PRO A 90 43.53 18.06 -37.23
N THR A 91 43.56 16.75 -36.90
CA THR A 91 43.97 15.43 -37.47
C THR A 91 43.09 14.35 -36.76
N ALA A 92 42.65 13.18 -37.25
CA ALA A 92 43.22 12.03 -38.00
C ALA A 92 44.29 11.21 -37.24
N ARG A 93 44.30 9.86 -37.16
CA ARG A 93 43.41 8.72 -37.57
C ARG A 93 44.05 7.40 -36.99
N PRO A 94 43.69 6.14 -37.37
CA PRO A 94 42.44 5.36 -37.49
C PRO A 94 42.27 4.33 -36.33
N THR A 95 41.37 3.33 -36.25
CA THR A 95 40.53 2.49 -37.17
C THR A 95 39.28 1.98 -36.35
N THR A 96 38.35 1.06 -36.67
CA THR A 96 38.18 -0.06 -37.64
C THR A 96 36.67 -0.31 -37.97
N SER A 97 36.31 -1.50 -38.48
CA SER A 97 34.96 -2.10 -38.63
C SER A 97 34.55 -2.87 -37.34
N SER A 98 33.33 -3.39 -37.10
CA SER A 98 32.17 -3.70 -37.98
C SER A 98 30.84 -3.88 -37.21
N SER A 99 29.73 -3.93 -37.96
CA SER A 99 28.39 -4.45 -37.60
C SER A 99 27.44 -3.52 -36.81
N PRO A 100 26.13 -3.48 -37.16
CA PRO A 100 25.11 -2.79 -36.39
C PRO A 100 24.50 -3.72 -35.33
N THR A 101 24.60 -3.35 -34.06
CA THR A 101 23.78 -3.97 -33.00
C THR A 101 22.40 -3.32 -33.03
N THR A 102 21.37 -4.05 -33.47
CA THR A 102 19.99 -3.67 -33.19
C THR A 102 19.71 -3.95 -31.71
N SER A 103 19.75 -2.90 -30.89
CA SER A 103 19.21 -2.92 -29.53
C SER A 103 17.69 -3.02 -29.61
N LEU A 104 17.17 -4.24 -29.59
CA LEU A 104 15.76 -4.51 -29.33
C LEU A 104 15.60 -4.51 -27.80
N SER A 105 15.06 -3.43 -27.25
CA SER A 105 14.48 -3.47 -25.90
C SER A 105 13.23 -4.35 -25.95
N PRO A 106 13.07 -5.35 -25.07
CA PRO A 106 11.88 -6.18 -25.03
C PRO A 106 10.74 -5.48 -24.27
N THR A 107 10.26 -4.35 -24.79
CA THR A 107 9.02 -3.72 -24.29
C THR A 107 7.82 -4.53 -24.80
N GLY A 108 7.41 -5.52 -24.01
CA GLY A 108 6.28 -6.42 -24.27
C GLY A 108 4.90 -5.77 -24.07
N LEU A 109 4.66 -4.59 -24.64
CA LEU A 109 3.30 -4.06 -24.67
C LEU A 109 2.42 -4.96 -25.54
N GLN A 110 1.32 -5.46 -24.99
CA GLN A 110 0.33 -6.23 -25.74
C GLN A 110 -0.17 -5.43 -26.95
N VAL A 111 -0.22 -6.09 -28.11
CA VAL A 111 -0.80 -5.50 -29.32
C VAL A 111 -2.32 -5.76 -29.31
N GLU A 112 -3.10 -4.68 -29.34
CA GLU A 112 -4.56 -4.70 -29.31
C GLU A 112 -5.13 -5.62 -30.42
N GLY A 113 -5.63 -6.80 -30.03
CA GLY A 113 -6.30 -7.77 -30.91
C GLY A 113 -5.64 -9.14 -31.09
N GLU A 114 -4.56 -9.46 -30.37
CA GLU A 114 -4.01 -10.84 -30.31
C GLU A 114 -4.75 -11.74 -29.30
N CYS A 115 -4.43 -13.04 -29.24
CA CYS A 115 -4.93 -13.95 -28.22
C CYS A 115 -3.98 -15.11 -27.89
N VAL A 116 -4.16 -15.72 -26.71
CA VAL A 116 -3.44 -16.93 -26.28
C VAL A 116 -4.30 -18.18 -26.57
N GLU A 117 -3.72 -19.15 -27.26
CA GLU A 117 -4.39 -20.43 -27.54
C GLU A 117 -4.23 -21.45 -26.39
N GLU A 118 -5.19 -22.36 -26.26
CA GLU A 118 -5.02 -23.61 -25.48
C GLU A 118 -3.74 -24.38 -25.87
N SER A 119 -3.33 -24.28 -27.14
CA SER A 119 -2.14 -24.92 -27.68
C SER A 119 -0.84 -24.35 -27.09
N THR A 120 -0.81 -23.03 -26.83
CA THR A 120 0.28 -22.33 -26.14
C THR A 120 0.37 -22.77 -24.68
N TYR A 121 -0.76 -22.82 -23.98
CA TYR A 121 -0.82 -23.23 -22.57
C TYR A 121 -0.33 -24.69 -22.36
N ASP A 122 -0.71 -25.60 -23.24
CA ASP A 122 -0.19 -26.98 -23.20
C ASP A 122 1.30 -27.04 -23.62
N ALA A 123 1.79 -26.15 -24.49
CA ALA A 123 3.21 -26.07 -24.85
C ALA A 123 4.08 -25.60 -23.67
N ILE A 124 3.63 -24.60 -22.90
CA ILE A 124 4.28 -24.18 -21.64
C ILE A 124 4.41 -25.38 -20.70
N SER A 125 3.38 -26.21 -20.58
CA SER A 125 3.43 -27.43 -19.77
C SER A 125 4.49 -28.45 -20.24
N LEU A 126 4.73 -28.58 -21.54
CA LEU A 126 5.78 -29.46 -22.07
C LEU A 126 7.18 -28.92 -21.80
N ASP A 127 7.38 -27.61 -21.93
CA ASP A 127 8.67 -26.96 -21.70
C ASP A 127 9.04 -26.91 -20.20
N ILE A 128 8.07 -26.67 -19.30
CA ILE A 128 8.29 -26.69 -17.85
C ILE A 128 8.66 -28.09 -17.34
N GLU A 129 8.05 -29.18 -17.83
CA GLU A 129 8.51 -30.54 -17.47
C GLU A 129 9.90 -30.84 -18.05
N ALA A 130 10.24 -30.34 -19.24
CA ALA A 130 11.58 -30.50 -19.81
C ALA A 130 12.65 -29.80 -18.96
N ALA A 131 12.43 -28.55 -18.56
CA ALA A 131 13.31 -27.83 -17.64
C ALA A 131 13.38 -28.50 -16.26
N SER A 132 12.24 -28.95 -15.73
CA SER A 132 12.16 -29.66 -14.45
C SER A 132 12.91 -31.01 -14.48
N ALA A 133 12.84 -31.74 -15.59
CA ALA A 133 13.56 -33.00 -15.80
C ALA A 133 15.07 -32.81 -16.07
N ALA A 134 15.49 -31.63 -16.51
CA ALA A 134 16.90 -31.27 -16.68
C ALA A 134 17.62 -30.96 -15.34
N GLN A 135 16.87 -30.72 -14.26
CA GLN A 135 17.45 -30.39 -12.95
C GLN A 135 18.30 -31.56 -12.40
N PRO A 136 19.51 -31.28 -11.87
CA PRO A 136 20.53 -32.32 -11.63
C PRO A 136 20.21 -33.31 -10.51
N ASN A 137 19.25 -32.99 -9.65
CA ASN A 137 18.76 -33.83 -8.55
C ASN A 137 17.45 -33.26 -7.98
N ASN A 138 16.82 -33.98 -7.05
CA ASN A 138 15.53 -33.57 -6.48
C ASN A 138 15.58 -32.31 -5.60
N VAL A 139 16.74 -31.89 -5.08
CA VAL A 139 16.88 -30.61 -4.33
C VAL A 139 16.82 -29.43 -5.29
N ALA A 140 17.57 -29.49 -6.40
CA ALA A 140 17.47 -28.48 -7.46
C ALA A 140 16.09 -28.51 -8.14
N ARG A 141 15.49 -29.71 -8.29
CA ARG A 141 14.16 -29.87 -8.85
C ARG A 141 13.04 -29.33 -7.95
N SER A 142 13.12 -29.51 -6.62
CA SER A 142 12.13 -28.91 -5.71
C SER A 142 12.32 -27.40 -5.64
N HIS A 143 13.55 -26.90 -5.58
CA HIS A 143 13.86 -25.46 -5.66
C HIS A 143 13.27 -24.81 -6.93
N PHE A 144 13.54 -25.38 -8.10
CA PHE A 144 13.01 -24.86 -9.37
C PHE A 144 11.47 -24.90 -9.43
N LEU A 145 10.85 -26.02 -9.05
CA LEU A 145 9.39 -26.17 -9.10
C LEU A 145 8.68 -25.26 -8.09
N GLY A 146 9.12 -25.26 -6.83
CA GLY A 146 8.56 -24.41 -5.79
C GLY A 146 8.86 -22.93 -6.03
N GLY A 147 10.01 -22.61 -6.61
CA GLY A 147 10.40 -21.25 -7.00
C GLY A 147 9.51 -20.65 -8.09
N ILE A 148 9.03 -21.45 -9.06
CA ILE A 148 8.02 -21.00 -10.03
C ILE A 148 6.70 -20.66 -9.33
N LEU A 149 6.21 -21.54 -8.45
CA LEU A 149 4.98 -21.28 -7.67
C LEU A 149 5.13 -20.04 -6.79
N ARG A 150 6.28 -19.90 -6.12
CA ARG A 150 6.61 -18.76 -5.27
C ARG A 150 6.71 -17.46 -6.09
N LEU A 151 7.24 -17.48 -7.30
CA LEU A 151 7.31 -16.30 -8.17
C LEU A 151 5.91 -15.75 -8.45
N ALA A 152 5.00 -16.58 -8.97
CA ALA A 152 3.62 -16.16 -9.22
C ALA A 152 2.82 -15.87 -7.94
N ALA A 153 3.17 -16.50 -6.81
CA ALA A 153 2.54 -16.19 -5.52
C ALA A 153 3.04 -14.86 -4.93
N HIS A 154 4.33 -14.53 -5.04
CA HIS A 154 4.86 -13.25 -4.58
C HIS A 154 4.35 -12.09 -5.46
N ASP A 155 4.18 -12.34 -6.75
CA ASP A 155 3.46 -11.50 -7.71
C ASP A 155 2.00 -11.30 -7.24
N PHE A 156 1.17 -12.34 -7.07
CA PHE A 156 -0.23 -12.09 -6.67
C PHE A 156 -0.47 -11.69 -5.20
N MET A 157 0.43 -11.98 -4.26
CA MET A 157 0.21 -11.75 -2.82
C MET A 157 0.38 -10.30 -2.37
N ASP A 158 0.95 -9.44 -3.22
CA ASP A 158 0.93 -8.00 -2.98
C ASP A 158 -0.46 -7.37 -3.23
N PHE A 159 -1.41 -8.14 -3.78
CA PHE A 159 -2.73 -7.63 -4.09
C PHE A 159 -3.49 -7.22 -2.83
N ASP A 160 -4.05 -6.01 -2.86
CA ASP A 160 -4.92 -5.51 -1.79
C ASP A 160 -6.22 -4.93 -2.34
N ARG A 161 -7.35 -5.61 -2.12
CA ARG A 161 -8.69 -5.12 -2.52
C ARG A 161 -9.11 -3.80 -1.85
N ASN A 162 -8.47 -3.44 -0.74
CA ASN A 162 -8.73 -2.22 0.01
C ASN A 162 -7.88 -1.06 -0.53
N ASN A 163 -6.78 -1.38 -1.23
CA ASN A 163 -6.08 -0.48 -2.13
C ASN A 163 -6.82 -0.46 -3.48
N ALA A 164 -7.68 0.53 -3.68
CA ALA A 164 -8.53 0.59 -4.87
C ALA A 164 -7.80 0.97 -6.18
N VAL A 165 -6.47 1.19 -6.17
CA VAL A 165 -5.80 2.03 -7.20
C VAL A 165 -4.40 1.59 -7.63
N SER A 166 -3.56 1.17 -6.70
CA SER A 166 -2.48 0.20 -6.93
C SER A 166 -2.89 -1.10 -6.23
N PRO A 167 -3.96 -1.75 -6.71
CA PRO A 167 -4.40 -3.02 -6.16
C PRO A 167 -3.34 -4.10 -6.38
N MET A 168 -2.40 -3.89 -7.31
CA MET A 168 -1.35 -4.84 -7.72
C MET A 168 -1.94 -6.22 -8.03
N GLY A 169 -1.32 -7.29 -7.55
CA GLY A 169 -1.63 -8.67 -7.88
C GLY A 169 -0.79 -9.17 -9.04
N ALA A 170 -1.32 -10.15 -9.77
CA ALA A 170 -0.58 -10.77 -10.87
C ALA A 170 -0.37 -9.79 -12.05
N ASP A 171 0.64 -8.93 -11.96
CA ASP A 171 1.03 -7.91 -12.94
C ASP A 171 2.48 -8.10 -13.44
N GLY A 172 3.15 -9.16 -12.99
CA GLY A 172 4.50 -9.53 -13.42
C GLY A 172 5.60 -8.73 -12.73
N CYS A 173 5.31 -8.04 -11.63
CA CYS A 173 6.29 -7.24 -10.91
C CYS A 173 6.77 -7.91 -9.61
N ILE A 174 8.03 -7.65 -9.27
CA ILE A 174 8.71 -8.10 -8.05
C ILE A 174 9.71 -7.01 -7.66
N ASP A 175 9.72 -6.59 -6.41
CA ASP A 175 10.87 -5.86 -5.84
C ASP A 175 12.01 -6.85 -5.57
N TRP A 176 12.99 -6.86 -6.46
CA TRP A 176 14.12 -7.80 -6.44
C TRP A 176 15.16 -7.50 -5.35
N ASP A 177 15.19 -6.29 -4.79
CA ASP A 177 16.16 -5.91 -3.76
C ASP A 177 15.64 -6.22 -2.33
N HIS A 178 14.33 -6.45 -2.15
CA HIS A 178 13.76 -6.75 -0.84
C HIS A 178 14.08 -8.18 -0.34
N PRO A 179 14.51 -8.38 0.92
CA PRO A 179 14.88 -9.70 1.46
C PRO A 179 13.81 -10.79 1.32
N ALA A 180 12.52 -10.43 1.38
CA ALA A 180 11.42 -11.39 1.21
C ALA A 180 11.39 -12.07 -0.18
N ASN A 181 12.01 -11.46 -1.20
CA ASN A 181 12.08 -11.98 -2.57
C ASN A 181 13.39 -12.73 -2.89
N SER A 182 14.35 -12.76 -1.94
CA SER A 182 15.63 -13.48 -2.08
C SER A 182 15.47 -14.90 -2.65
N GLY A 183 16.30 -15.27 -3.61
CA GLY A 183 16.29 -16.56 -4.30
C GLY A 183 15.38 -16.61 -5.54
N LEU A 184 14.47 -15.64 -5.74
CA LEU A 184 13.66 -15.58 -6.98
C LEU A 184 14.51 -15.24 -8.21
N GLU A 185 15.64 -14.54 -8.03
CA GLU A 185 16.63 -14.24 -9.08
C GLU A 185 17.29 -15.50 -9.67
N THR A 186 17.16 -16.65 -9.00
CA THR A 186 17.60 -17.96 -9.53
C THR A 186 16.54 -18.66 -10.38
N ILE A 187 15.31 -18.14 -10.38
CA ILE A 187 14.14 -18.67 -11.10
C ILE A 187 13.87 -17.81 -12.33
N TRP A 188 13.82 -16.48 -12.15
CA TRP A 188 13.64 -15.48 -13.18
C TRP A 188 14.75 -14.42 -13.06
N CYS A 189 15.38 -14.03 -14.17
CA CYS A 189 16.68 -13.35 -14.13
C CYS A 189 16.91 -12.40 -15.31
N ASP A 190 17.50 -11.23 -15.05
CA ASP A 190 17.76 -10.18 -16.03
C ASP A 190 18.63 -10.60 -17.23
N ASP A 191 19.58 -11.52 -17.01
CA ASP A 191 20.49 -11.99 -18.06
C ASP A 191 19.90 -13.11 -18.94
N GLY A 192 18.70 -13.60 -18.60
CA GLY A 192 17.99 -14.67 -19.33
C GLY A 192 18.63 -16.06 -19.22
N SER A 193 19.64 -16.26 -18.37
CA SER A 193 20.39 -17.53 -18.28
C SER A 193 19.72 -18.63 -17.44
N CYS A 194 18.67 -18.28 -16.69
CA CYS A 194 17.86 -19.18 -15.88
C CYS A 194 16.73 -19.80 -16.73
N PRO A 195 16.34 -21.07 -16.49
CA PRO A 195 15.52 -21.82 -17.46
C PRO A 195 14.13 -21.23 -17.73
N LEU A 196 13.50 -20.55 -16.76
CA LEU A 196 12.17 -19.98 -16.94
C LEU A 196 12.21 -18.77 -17.88
N THR A 197 13.18 -17.86 -17.68
CA THR A 197 13.35 -16.69 -18.53
C THR A 197 13.90 -17.05 -19.91
N GLU A 198 14.79 -18.05 -20.02
CA GLU A 198 15.23 -18.60 -21.32
C GLU A 198 14.03 -19.08 -22.15
N ILE A 199 13.16 -19.89 -21.56
CA ILE A 199 11.95 -20.42 -22.23
C ILE A 199 10.98 -19.28 -22.62
N TYR A 200 10.78 -18.28 -21.75
CA TYR A 200 9.97 -17.11 -22.06
C TYR A 200 10.51 -16.33 -23.26
N GLN A 201 11.80 -15.94 -23.23
CA GLN A 201 12.43 -15.14 -24.26
C GLN A 201 12.51 -15.86 -25.61
N GLU A 202 12.70 -17.19 -25.65
CA GLU A 202 12.74 -17.94 -26.91
C GLU A 202 11.36 -18.13 -27.57
N LYS A 203 10.28 -18.22 -26.79
CA LYS A 203 9.00 -18.80 -27.28
C LYS A 203 7.73 -18.04 -26.90
N TYR A 204 7.69 -17.36 -25.76
CA TYR A 204 6.46 -16.85 -25.15
C TYR A 204 6.43 -15.33 -24.96
N SER A 205 7.48 -14.60 -25.35
CA SER A 205 7.58 -13.12 -25.26
C SER A 205 6.60 -12.32 -26.15
N PHE A 206 5.48 -12.93 -26.53
CA PHE A 206 4.31 -12.29 -27.15
C PHE A 206 3.12 -12.17 -26.17
N MET A 207 3.12 -12.95 -25.08
CA MET A 207 2.26 -12.72 -23.91
C MET A 207 3.08 -12.02 -22.82
N SER A 208 2.40 -11.43 -21.84
CA SER A 208 3.01 -10.79 -20.67
C SER A 208 3.82 -11.78 -19.82
N ARG A 209 4.84 -11.29 -19.11
CA ARG A 209 5.53 -12.11 -18.09
C ARG A 209 4.55 -12.48 -16.97
N ALA A 210 3.61 -11.60 -16.62
CA ALA A 210 2.52 -11.87 -15.68
C ALA A 210 1.67 -13.10 -16.08
N ASP A 211 1.12 -13.12 -17.31
CA ASP A 211 0.35 -14.27 -17.80
C ASP A 211 1.23 -15.54 -17.88
N TYR A 212 2.51 -15.39 -18.24
CA TYR A 212 3.44 -16.50 -18.35
C TYR A 212 3.82 -17.11 -16.99
N TRP A 213 4.02 -16.32 -15.94
CA TRP A 213 4.33 -16.79 -14.58
C TRP A 213 3.17 -17.60 -13.99
N VAL A 214 1.93 -17.11 -14.15
CA VAL A 214 0.73 -17.85 -13.75
C VAL A 214 0.56 -19.13 -14.58
N ALA A 215 0.76 -19.08 -15.91
CA ALA A 215 0.69 -20.27 -16.77
C ALA A 215 1.77 -21.33 -16.44
N ALA A 216 3.00 -20.90 -16.14
CA ALA A 216 4.09 -21.77 -15.72
C ALA A 216 3.83 -22.38 -14.33
N SER A 217 3.22 -21.63 -13.43
CA SER A 217 2.79 -22.15 -12.12
C SER A 217 1.66 -23.17 -12.23
N ASN A 218 0.65 -22.90 -13.07
CA ASN A 218 -0.38 -23.87 -13.39
C ASN A 218 0.20 -25.14 -14.03
N ALA A 219 1.20 -25.01 -14.89
CA ALA A 219 1.94 -26.14 -15.43
C ALA A 219 2.63 -26.95 -14.32
N VAL A 220 3.29 -26.31 -13.34
CA VAL A 220 3.83 -27.00 -12.16
C VAL A 220 2.72 -27.73 -11.38
N ILE A 221 1.65 -27.04 -10.98
CA ILE A 221 0.53 -27.66 -10.25
C ILE A 221 0.00 -28.90 -10.98
N LYS A 222 -0.25 -28.78 -12.30
CA LYS A 222 -0.69 -29.87 -13.19
C LYS A 222 0.30 -31.02 -13.22
N LEU A 223 1.53 -30.78 -13.68
CA LEU A 223 2.58 -31.80 -13.88
C LEU A 223 3.00 -32.50 -12.58
N ARG A 224 2.86 -31.83 -11.44
CA ARG A 224 3.31 -32.33 -10.15
C ARG A 224 2.17 -32.92 -9.32
N SER A 225 0.90 -32.70 -9.70
CA SER A 225 -0.25 -33.42 -9.12
C SER A 225 -0.27 -34.90 -9.55
N PRO A 226 -0.74 -35.84 -8.71
CA PRO A 226 -0.77 -37.25 -9.05
C PRO A 226 -1.59 -37.52 -10.33
N ASN A 227 -0.97 -38.16 -11.31
CA ASN A 227 -1.58 -38.46 -12.62
C ASN A 227 -2.05 -37.22 -13.42
N ASN A 228 -1.56 -36.02 -13.08
CA ASN A 228 -2.03 -34.73 -13.59
C ASN A 228 -3.51 -34.45 -13.28
N GLU A 229 -3.98 -34.85 -12.10
CA GLU A 229 -5.41 -34.77 -11.72
C GLU A 229 -5.91 -33.35 -11.39
N LEU A 230 -5.03 -32.36 -11.19
CA LEU A 230 -5.38 -30.94 -11.04
C LEU A 230 -4.91 -30.11 -12.25
N ASP A 231 -5.75 -30.04 -13.29
CA ASP A 231 -5.49 -29.23 -14.50
C ASP A 231 -6.25 -27.90 -14.46
N LEU A 232 -5.54 -26.82 -14.12
CA LEU A 232 -6.10 -25.46 -14.00
C LEU A 232 -6.40 -24.77 -15.35
N LYS A 233 -6.33 -25.48 -16.49
CA LYS A 233 -6.58 -24.88 -17.81
C LYS A 233 -7.94 -24.17 -17.89
N SER A 234 -8.98 -24.72 -17.27
CA SER A 234 -10.35 -24.17 -17.32
C SER A 234 -10.64 -23.05 -16.32
N THR A 235 -9.65 -22.64 -15.53
CA THR A 235 -9.73 -21.46 -14.65
C THR A 235 -8.63 -20.44 -14.96
N PHE A 236 -7.65 -20.80 -15.81
CA PHE A 236 -6.65 -19.87 -16.32
C PHE A 236 -7.26 -18.87 -17.31
N LYS A 237 -7.26 -17.61 -16.90
CA LYS A 237 -7.58 -16.45 -17.74
C LYS A 237 -6.29 -15.69 -18.01
N TRP A 238 -6.18 -15.06 -19.18
CA TRP A 238 -5.02 -14.28 -19.61
C TRP A 238 -5.43 -12.84 -19.97
N GLY A 239 -4.49 -11.95 -20.25
CA GLY A 239 -4.74 -10.54 -20.55
C GLY A 239 -4.15 -9.58 -19.50
N ARG A 240 -3.28 -10.07 -18.62
CA ARG A 240 -2.53 -9.22 -17.68
C ARG A 240 -1.58 -8.31 -18.46
N VAL A 241 -1.48 -7.05 -18.06
CA VAL A 241 -0.49 -6.10 -18.58
C VAL A 241 0.70 -6.09 -17.62
N ASP A 242 1.92 -6.15 -18.14
CA ASP A 242 3.13 -6.16 -17.31
C ASP A 242 3.36 -4.79 -16.64
N ALA A 243 3.53 -4.77 -15.32
CA ALA A 243 3.99 -3.59 -14.57
C ALA A 243 5.50 -3.65 -14.36
N ASP A 244 6.23 -2.64 -14.82
CA ASP A 244 7.70 -2.56 -14.69
C ASP A 244 8.17 -2.00 -13.33
N GLN A 245 7.27 -1.50 -12.48
CA GLN A 245 7.56 -0.96 -11.14
C GLN A 245 6.37 -1.22 -10.19
N CYS A 246 6.66 -1.71 -8.99
CA CYS A 246 5.71 -2.09 -7.94
C CYS A 246 6.28 -1.67 -6.56
N PRO A 247 6.22 -0.37 -6.22
CA PRO A 247 6.74 0.12 -4.94
C PRO A 247 6.00 -0.56 -3.79
N ASP A 248 6.72 -0.91 -2.71
CA ASP A 248 6.16 -1.48 -1.48
C ASP A 248 5.51 -2.88 -1.62
N ALA A 249 5.46 -3.47 -2.82
CA ALA A 249 4.90 -4.81 -3.06
C ALA A 249 5.46 -5.88 -2.11
N ALA A 250 6.77 -5.86 -1.89
CA ALA A 250 7.42 -6.83 -1.01
C ALA A 250 7.19 -6.59 0.50
N LEU A 251 6.60 -5.44 0.88
CA LEU A 251 6.07 -5.17 2.23
C LEU A 251 4.63 -5.69 2.40
N ARG A 252 3.96 -6.05 1.30
CA ARG A 252 2.61 -6.66 1.30
C ARG A 252 2.64 -8.19 1.34
N LEU A 253 3.81 -8.80 1.25
CA LEU A 253 4.02 -10.24 1.42
C LEU A 253 3.82 -10.68 2.89
N PRO A 254 3.47 -11.94 3.16
CA PRO A 254 3.37 -12.44 4.53
C PRO A 254 4.75 -12.69 5.13
N GLY A 255 4.94 -12.32 6.40
CA GLY A 255 6.03 -12.81 7.24
C GLY A 255 5.85 -14.27 7.66
N ASP A 256 6.69 -14.73 8.57
CA ASP A 256 6.74 -16.11 9.09
C ASP A 256 6.42 -16.22 10.61
N THR A 257 5.91 -15.13 11.17
CA THR A 257 5.87 -14.81 12.60
C THR A 257 4.71 -15.48 13.37
N ASP A 258 3.47 -15.27 12.93
CA ASP A 258 2.23 -15.76 13.56
C ASP A 258 1.04 -15.81 12.59
N CYS A 259 -0.20 -15.93 13.09
CA CYS A 259 -1.40 -16.02 12.25
C CYS A 259 -1.95 -14.66 11.76
N GLY A 260 -1.44 -13.53 12.25
CA GLY A 260 -1.74 -12.20 11.73
C GLY A 260 -1.30 -12.06 10.27
N GLU A 261 -0.07 -12.47 9.95
CA GLU A 261 0.49 -12.50 8.58
C GLU A 261 -0.44 -13.17 7.57
N VAL A 262 -0.99 -14.33 7.95
CA VAL A 262 -1.92 -15.12 7.11
C VAL A 262 -3.28 -14.44 7.00
N GLN A 263 -3.76 -13.83 8.08
CA GLN A 263 -5.03 -13.09 8.07
C GLN A 263 -4.94 -11.82 7.21
N ASP A 264 -3.85 -11.07 7.34
CA ASP A 264 -3.70 -9.77 6.69
C ASP A 264 -3.50 -9.93 5.17
N VAL A 265 -2.63 -10.86 4.73
CA VAL A 265 -2.52 -11.17 3.30
C VAL A 265 -3.77 -11.83 2.77
N PHE A 266 -4.15 -13.02 3.27
CA PHE A 266 -5.12 -13.84 2.55
C PHE A 266 -6.58 -13.41 2.77
N LEU A 267 -6.94 -12.88 3.94
CA LEU A 267 -8.32 -12.52 4.26
C LEU A 267 -8.58 -11.02 4.14
N ASN A 268 -7.68 -10.17 4.62
CA ASN A 268 -7.88 -8.72 4.59
C ASN A 268 -7.58 -8.15 3.20
N ARG A 269 -6.40 -8.43 2.64
CA ARG A 269 -5.93 -7.93 1.33
C ARG A 269 -6.46 -8.74 0.13
N LEU A 270 -6.12 -10.04 0.01
CA LEU A 270 -6.62 -10.92 -1.07
C LEU A 270 -8.13 -11.19 -1.03
N GLY A 271 -8.75 -11.00 0.14
CA GLY A 271 -10.20 -11.10 0.33
C GLY A 271 -10.79 -12.51 0.32
N LEU A 272 -9.96 -13.52 0.54
CA LEU A 272 -10.31 -14.93 0.55
C LEU A 272 -10.86 -15.36 1.92
N THR A 273 -11.17 -16.64 2.10
CA THR A 273 -11.52 -17.25 3.41
C THR A 273 -10.32 -17.91 4.10
N TRP A 274 -10.47 -18.32 5.36
CA TRP A 274 -9.44 -19.16 6.02
C TRP A 274 -9.30 -20.53 5.34
N THR A 275 -10.38 -21.08 4.78
CA THR A 275 -10.35 -22.30 3.99
C THR A 275 -9.49 -22.15 2.72
N ASP A 276 -9.59 -20.99 2.07
CA ASP A 276 -8.80 -20.66 0.87
C ASP A 276 -7.34 -20.37 1.21
N ALA A 277 -7.07 -19.64 2.30
CA ALA A 277 -5.72 -19.38 2.80
C ALA A 277 -5.00 -20.71 3.15
N VAL A 278 -5.66 -21.59 3.90
CA VAL A 278 -5.13 -22.93 4.21
C VAL A 278 -4.90 -23.75 2.93
N ALA A 279 -5.77 -23.62 1.92
CA ALA A 279 -5.55 -24.27 0.63
C ALA A 279 -4.28 -23.75 -0.05
N LEU A 280 -4.11 -22.42 -0.16
CA LEU A 280 -2.95 -21.81 -0.82
C LEU A 280 -1.62 -22.13 -0.11
N LEU A 281 -1.58 -22.09 1.23
CA LEU A 281 -0.39 -22.55 2.00
C LEU A 281 -0.08 -24.04 1.75
N GLY A 282 -1.06 -24.84 1.32
CA GLY A 282 -0.85 -26.20 0.84
C GLY A 282 0.15 -26.33 -0.32
N ALA A 283 0.45 -25.24 -1.05
CA ALA A 283 1.52 -25.21 -2.05
C ALA A 283 2.90 -25.56 -1.47
N HIS A 284 3.14 -25.35 -0.16
CA HIS A 284 4.37 -25.73 0.56
C HIS A 284 4.70 -27.25 0.48
N THR A 285 3.76 -28.10 0.04
CA THR A 285 4.06 -29.49 -0.32
C THR A 285 5.09 -29.63 -1.48
N VAL A 286 5.28 -28.58 -2.28
CA VAL A 286 6.32 -28.47 -3.31
C VAL A 286 7.29 -27.34 -2.94
N GLY A 287 8.60 -27.60 -3.06
CA GLY A 287 9.62 -26.58 -2.80
C GLY A 287 10.59 -26.94 -1.68
N ARG A 288 11.22 -25.92 -1.10
CA ARG A 288 12.06 -26.01 0.10
C ARG A 288 12.33 -24.62 0.66
N GLY A 289 12.69 -24.55 1.94
CA GLY A 289 13.45 -23.42 2.49
C GLY A 289 14.92 -23.46 2.08
N SER A 290 15.60 -22.32 2.17
CA SER A 290 17.05 -22.18 2.02
C SER A 290 17.59 -21.24 3.08
N SER A 291 18.63 -21.68 3.82
CA SER A 291 19.40 -20.83 4.73
C SER A 291 19.99 -19.60 4.06
N ASP A 292 20.23 -19.69 2.75
CA ASP A 292 20.97 -18.71 1.98
C ASP A 292 20.04 -17.64 1.37
N PHE A 293 18.71 -17.81 1.50
CA PHE A 293 17.69 -16.89 0.99
C PHE A 293 16.79 -16.35 2.12
N SER A 294 16.14 -17.23 2.89
CA SER A 294 15.23 -16.84 3.98
C SER A 294 15.76 -17.19 5.38
N GLY A 295 16.98 -17.71 5.50
CA GLY A 295 17.54 -18.22 6.77
C GLY A 295 16.97 -19.57 7.22
N HIS A 296 15.77 -19.94 6.76
CA HIS A 296 15.12 -21.22 7.07
C HIS A 296 15.55 -22.33 6.12
N ASP A 297 16.30 -23.34 6.59
CA ASP A 297 16.58 -24.56 5.80
C ASP A 297 15.65 -25.73 6.19
N GLY A 298 15.00 -26.30 5.18
CA GLY A 298 14.24 -27.55 5.28
C GLY A 298 13.26 -27.80 4.14
N ILE A 299 12.46 -28.84 4.28
CA ILE A 299 11.28 -29.17 3.45
C ILE A 299 10.07 -29.46 4.34
N TRP A 300 8.86 -29.22 3.83
CA TRP A 300 7.60 -29.48 4.56
C TRP A 300 7.16 -30.96 4.56
N VAL A 301 7.80 -31.83 3.76
CA VAL A 301 7.44 -33.24 3.53
C VAL A 301 8.59 -34.23 3.78
N ASP A 302 8.37 -35.55 3.69
CA ASP A 302 9.33 -36.55 4.24
C ASP A 302 10.68 -36.59 3.51
N THR A 303 10.68 -36.34 2.20
CA THR A 303 11.86 -36.47 1.33
C THR A 303 11.91 -35.40 0.24
N ASN A 304 13.12 -35.13 -0.28
CA ASN A 304 13.30 -34.24 -1.43
C ASN A 304 12.56 -34.74 -2.69
N GLN A 305 12.25 -36.05 -2.81
CA GLN A 305 11.41 -36.54 -3.91
C GLN A 305 9.95 -36.12 -3.72
N GLU A 306 9.43 -36.29 -2.51
CA GLU A 306 8.09 -35.86 -2.11
C GLU A 306 7.90 -34.34 -2.28
N ALA A 307 8.95 -33.55 -2.00
CA ALA A 307 8.99 -32.10 -2.18
C ALA A 307 8.97 -31.64 -3.66
N THR A 308 8.84 -32.56 -4.61
CA THR A 308 8.59 -32.27 -6.04
C THR A 308 7.17 -32.65 -6.47
N ILE A 309 6.25 -32.98 -5.56
CA ILE A 309 4.94 -33.54 -5.90
C ILE A 309 3.85 -32.76 -5.17
N PHE A 310 2.93 -32.19 -5.94
CA PHE A 310 1.81 -31.37 -5.48
C PHE A 310 0.68 -32.27 -5.00
N ASP A 311 0.62 -32.59 -3.71
CA ASP A 311 -0.50 -33.34 -3.11
C ASP A 311 -0.70 -32.95 -1.62
N LYS A 312 -1.65 -33.58 -0.94
CA LYS A 312 -2.03 -33.21 0.44
C LYS A 312 -1.00 -33.53 1.53
N ARG A 313 0.23 -33.97 1.22
CA ARG A 313 1.22 -34.38 2.24
C ARG A 313 1.61 -33.27 3.21
N TYR A 314 1.60 -32.00 2.82
CA TYR A 314 1.78 -30.86 3.75
C TYR A 314 0.88 -30.99 5.01
N TYR A 315 -0.44 -31.16 4.82
CA TYR A 315 -1.40 -31.29 5.93
C TYR A 315 -1.20 -32.58 6.74
N GLU A 316 -0.86 -33.69 6.08
CA GLU A 316 -0.54 -34.95 6.77
C GLU A 316 0.65 -34.77 7.71
N GLU A 317 1.65 -33.99 7.32
CA GLU A 317 2.90 -33.79 8.05
C GLU A 317 2.70 -32.93 9.31
N VAL A 318 1.90 -31.87 9.23
CA VAL A 318 1.48 -31.06 10.38
C VAL A 318 0.76 -31.91 11.43
N LEU A 319 -0.12 -32.83 11.01
CA LEU A 319 -0.90 -33.69 11.90
C LEU A 319 -0.11 -34.88 12.49
N ARG A 320 0.75 -35.52 11.69
CA ARG A 320 1.34 -36.83 12.05
C ARG A 320 2.63 -36.77 12.87
N ARG A 321 3.32 -35.63 12.93
CA ARG A 321 4.60 -35.49 13.64
C ARG A 321 4.49 -34.75 14.97
N ALA A 322 5.42 -35.07 15.87
CA ALA A 322 5.76 -34.24 17.03
C ALA A 322 6.68 -33.11 16.57
N TRP A 323 6.07 -31.98 16.21
CA TRP A 323 6.76 -30.73 15.94
C TRP A 323 7.14 -30.06 17.25
N VAL A 324 8.33 -29.47 17.26
CA VAL A 324 8.95 -28.76 18.38
C VAL A 324 9.68 -27.52 17.83
N PRO A 325 9.75 -26.41 18.59
CA PRO A 325 10.48 -25.24 18.17
C PRO A 325 11.96 -25.50 17.85
N ARG A 326 12.47 -24.72 16.90
CA ARG A 326 13.87 -24.58 16.48
C ARG A 326 14.17 -23.09 16.41
N ASN A 327 15.41 -22.71 16.71
CA ASN A 327 15.85 -21.30 16.79
C ASN A 327 15.00 -20.43 17.76
N GLU A 328 14.52 -21.02 18.86
CA GLU A 328 13.69 -20.40 19.90
C GLU A 328 14.19 -18.99 20.30
N GLY A 329 13.31 -17.99 20.24
CA GLY A 329 13.62 -16.61 20.63
C GLY A 329 14.52 -15.85 19.64
N THR A 330 14.48 -16.19 18.35
CA THR A 330 15.17 -15.46 17.27
C THR A 330 14.20 -15.11 16.14
N ALA A 331 14.58 -14.18 15.26
CA ALA A 331 13.81 -13.84 14.06
C ALA A 331 13.78 -14.95 12.99
N LEU A 332 14.40 -16.12 13.24
CA LEU A 332 14.33 -17.31 12.38
C LEU A 332 13.70 -18.49 13.15
N GLN A 333 12.84 -18.19 14.14
CA GLN A 333 12.14 -19.19 14.93
C GLN A 333 11.14 -19.96 14.06
N ASP A 334 11.36 -21.27 13.94
CA ASP A 334 10.48 -22.17 13.21
C ASP A 334 10.29 -23.47 13.98
N TRP A 335 9.65 -24.44 13.35
CA TRP A 335 9.36 -25.74 13.94
C TRP A 335 10.16 -26.81 13.21
N THR A 336 10.75 -27.74 13.95
CA THR A 336 11.31 -28.98 13.39
C THR A 336 10.72 -30.17 14.13
N TRP A 337 11.14 -31.39 13.80
CA TRP A 337 10.64 -32.60 14.47
C TRP A 337 11.79 -33.48 14.96
N GLY A 338 11.56 -34.22 16.05
CA GLY A 338 12.61 -34.96 16.76
C GLY A 338 13.14 -36.23 16.08
N GLY A 339 13.07 -36.38 14.75
CA GLY A 339 13.39 -37.62 14.04
C GLY A 339 14.46 -37.52 12.93
N GLY A 340 14.78 -38.66 12.31
CA GLY A 340 15.90 -38.78 11.36
C GLY A 340 15.64 -38.11 10.01
N ASN A 341 16.47 -37.12 9.65
CA ASN A 341 16.20 -36.14 8.59
C ASN A 341 16.68 -36.50 7.17
N ASN A 342 16.66 -37.76 6.74
CA ASN A 342 16.64 -38.24 5.33
C ASN A 342 17.49 -37.52 4.23
N GLY A 343 18.50 -36.71 4.59
CA GLY A 343 19.29 -35.85 3.69
C GLY A 343 18.87 -34.37 3.64
N SER A 344 17.78 -33.93 4.29
CA SER A 344 17.40 -32.51 4.44
C SER A 344 16.55 -32.31 5.69
N PRO A 345 16.70 -31.19 6.44
CA PRO A 345 15.82 -30.91 7.57
C PRO A 345 14.35 -30.89 7.15
N ARG A 346 13.45 -31.20 8.09
CA ARG A 346 12.04 -30.84 7.95
C ARG A 346 11.74 -29.65 8.83
N PHE A 347 10.92 -28.75 8.31
CA PHE A 347 10.46 -27.58 9.02
C PHE A 347 9.01 -27.23 8.68
N MET A 348 8.43 -26.38 9.52
CA MET A 348 7.18 -25.64 9.34
C MET A 348 7.42 -24.25 9.94
N LEU A 349 6.92 -23.19 9.32
CA LEU A 349 6.94 -21.82 9.86
C LEU A 349 5.89 -21.66 10.96
N ASN A 350 5.88 -20.54 11.69
CA ASN A 350 4.81 -20.31 12.67
C ASN A 350 3.46 -20.11 11.97
N THR A 351 3.47 -19.46 10.80
CA THR A 351 2.35 -19.33 9.86
C THR A 351 1.76 -20.69 9.42
N ASP A 352 2.59 -21.71 9.16
CA ASP A 352 2.11 -23.07 8.86
C ASP A 352 1.41 -23.72 10.08
N MET A 353 1.92 -23.45 11.27
CA MET A 353 1.52 -24.15 12.50
C MET A 353 0.32 -23.51 13.21
N CYS A 354 0.15 -22.19 13.10
CA CYS A 354 -0.96 -21.45 13.70
C CYS A 354 -2.33 -21.82 13.11
N LEU A 355 -2.35 -22.39 11.89
CA LEU A 355 -3.54 -22.93 11.21
C LEU A 355 -4.23 -24.06 11.98
N LEU A 356 -3.53 -24.68 12.95
CA LEU A 356 -4.03 -25.84 13.70
C LEU A 356 -3.70 -25.81 15.21
N PHE A 357 -2.69 -25.05 15.62
CA PHE A 357 -2.19 -24.99 16.99
C PHE A 357 -2.12 -23.55 17.51
N ASP A 358 -2.36 -23.36 18.80
CA ASP A 358 -2.10 -22.10 19.49
C ASP A 358 -0.60 -22.01 19.82
N VAL A 359 0.17 -21.58 18.83
CA VAL A 359 1.64 -21.43 18.90
C VAL A 359 2.08 -20.13 19.57
N GLU A 360 1.15 -19.24 19.89
CA GLU A 360 1.40 -17.94 20.51
C GLU A 360 1.30 -18.03 22.05
N THR A 361 0.16 -18.48 22.58
CA THR A 361 -0.09 -18.46 24.03
C THR A 361 0.44 -19.69 24.76
N THR A 362 0.64 -20.82 24.06
CA THR A 362 1.14 -22.07 24.67
C THR A 362 2.64 -22.30 24.51
N PHE A 363 3.36 -21.36 23.90
CA PHE A 363 4.79 -21.48 23.60
C PHE A 363 5.71 -21.54 24.85
N PRO A 364 6.83 -22.29 24.83
CA PRO A 364 7.19 -23.32 23.84
C PRO A 364 6.49 -24.65 24.14
N CYS A 365 5.92 -25.26 23.11
CA CYS A 365 5.12 -26.49 23.20
C CYS A 365 5.54 -27.54 22.17
N CYS A 366 4.98 -28.74 22.27
CA CYS A 366 5.10 -29.79 21.26
C CYS A 366 3.72 -30.23 20.78
N THR A 367 3.54 -30.44 19.48
CA THR A 367 2.22 -30.73 18.91
C THR A 367 1.67 -32.13 19.22
N ARG A 368 2.52 -33.08 19.60
CA ARG A 368 2.17 -34.51 19.78
C ARG A 368 2.98 -35.16 20.90
N THR A 369 2.57 -34.92 22.14
CA THR A 369 3.27 -35.46 23.33
C THR A 369 3.10 -36.97 23.51
N ASP A 370 2.21 -37.61 22.76
CA ASP A 370 1.97 -39.06 22.77
C ASP A 370 3.03 -39.88 22.02
N LEU A 371 3.82 -39.24 21.14
CA LEU A 371 4.72 -39.94 20.23
C LEU A 371 6.09 -40.28 20.84
N THR A 372 6.59 -41.48 20.52
CA THR A 372 7.89 -41.99 20.98
C THR A 372 8.78 -42.44 19.83
N ARG A 373 10.10 -42.49 20.07
CA ARG A 373 11.12 -43.02 19.16
C ARG A 373 11.33 -44.52 19.39
N ASN A 374 12.05 -45.17 18.47
CA ASN A 374 12.40 -46.60 18.54
C ASN A 374 13.20 -47.03 19.79
N ASP A 375 13.79 -46.09 20.53
CA ASP A 375 14.50 -46.32 21.80
C ASP A 375 13.61 -46.10 23.05
N GLY A 376 12.36 -45.69 22.86
CA GLY A 376 11.42 -45.36 23.94
C GLY A 376 11.49 -43.91 24.46
N SER A 377 12.37 -43.06 23.92
CA SER A 377 12.36 -41.62 24.22
C SER A 377 11.14 -40.92 23.59
N ASN A 378 10.67 -39.84 24.20
CA ASN A 378 9.57 -39.05 23.65
C ASN A 378 10.06 -38.18 22.48
N GLN A 379 9.28 -38.07 21.39
CA GLN A 379 9.71 -37.30 20.21
C GLN A 379 9.82 -35.79 20.48
N CYS A 380 9.08 -35.27 21.46
CA CYS A 380 9.14 -33.88 21.93
C CYS A 380 10.38 -33.55 22.79
N ASP A 381 11.16 -34.56 23.21
CA ASP A 381 12.41 -34.32 23.95
C ASP A 381 13.56 -34.16 22.94
N THR A 382 14.21 -33.01 22.95
CA THR A 382 15.40 -32.69 22.14
C THR A 382 16.65 -32.64 23.03
N ASN A 383 17.80 -32.24 22.46
CA ASN A 383 19.02 -31.99 23.26
C ASN A 383 18.94 -30.69 24.07
N ASN A 384 18.06 -29.75 23.68
CA ASN A 384 18.00 -28.40 24.23
C ASN A 384 16.69 -28.14 25.02
N SER A 385 15.60 -28.80 24.63
CA SER A 385 14.23 -28.62 25.16
C SER A 385 13.59 -29.96 25.52
N VAL A 386 12.72 -29.98 26.53
CA VAL A 386 12.12 -31.19 27.12
C VAL A 386 10.61 -31.02 27.18
N LEU A 387 9.94 -31.24 26.05
CA LEU A 387 8.54 -30.81 25.84
C LEU A 387 7.52 -31.96 25.95
N ARG A 388 7.94 -33.17 26.38
CA ARG A 388 7.09 -34.37 26.60
C ARG A 388 5.89 -34.22 27.57
N GLY A 389 5.69 -33.04 28.14
CA GLY A 389 4.58 -32.71 29.05
C GLY A 389 3.95 -31.34 28.77
N THR A 390 4.32 -30.70 27.65
CA THR A 390 3.85 -29.38 27.23
C THR A 390 3.25 -29.51 25.83
N GLU A 391 2.01 -29.98 25.77
CA GLU A 391 1.29 -30.12 24.50
C GLU A 391 0.82 -28.74 24.01
N CYS A 392 0.91 -28.49 22.70
CA CYS A 392 0.41 -27.24 22.12
C CYS A 392 -1.11 -27.13 22.25
N GLY A 393 -1.59 -25.92 22.51
CA GLY A 393 -3.01 -25.60 22.42
C GLY A 393 -3.53 -25.80 20.99
N ARG A 394 -4.85 -25.80 20.83
CA ARG A 394 -5.50 -25.71 19.51
C ARG A 394 -5.79 -24.26 19.19
N THR A 395 -5.59 -23.87 17.93
CA THR A 395 -5.96 -22.54 17.45
C THR A 395 -7.44 -22.28 17.72
N THR A 396 -7.78 -21.02 18.00
CA THR A 396 -9.18 -20.56 18.13
C THR A 396 -9.87 -20.45 16.77
N ASN A 397 -9.12 -20.54 15.68
CA ASN A 397 -9.62 -20.54 14.31
C ASN A 397 -10.19 -21.91 13.91
N GLU A 398 -11.47 -22.13 14.23
CA GLU A 398 -12.18 -23.37 13.90
C GLU A 398 -12.25 -23.64 12.37
N GLU A 399 -12.22 -22.61 11.53
CA GLU A 399 -12.28 -22.77 10.07
C GLU A 399 -10.96 -23.32 9.53
N ALA A 400 -9.83 -22.67 9.83
CA ALA A 400 -8.51 -23.15 9.39
C ALA A 400 -8.21 -24.55 9.95
N ALA A 401 -8.51 -24.79 11.23
CA ALA A 401 -8.33 -26.10 11.84
C ALA A 401 -9.19 -27.20 11.17
N THR A 402 -10.40 -26.87 10.73
CA THR A 402 -11.26 -27.78 9.97
C THR A 402 -10.70 -28.04 8.57
N ALA A 403 -10.26 -27.00 7.86
CA ALA A 403 -9.65 -27.12 6.54
C ALA A 403 -8.39 -28.00 6.57
N MET A 404 -7.49 -27.79 7.53
CA MET A 404 -6.28 -28.62 7.72
C MET A 404 -6.60 -30.12 7.88
N VAL A 405 -7.59 -30.46 8.70
CA VAL A 405 -8.01 -31.86 8.94
C VAL A 405 -8.76 -32.45 7.73
N GLN A 406 -9.60 -31.65 7.06
CA GLN A 406 -10.33 -32.04 5.86
C GLN A 406 -9.40 -32.31 4.67
N PHE A 407 -8.44 -31.42 4.42
CA PHE A 407 -7.49 -31.53 3.31
C PHE A 407 -6.46 -32.64 3.54
N ALA A 408 -6.07 -32.92 4.79
CA ALA A 408 -5.32 -34.14 5.11
C ALA A 408 -6.12 -35.44 4.85
N GLY A 409 -7.47 -35.37 4.84
CA GLY A 409 -8.34 -36.53 4.64
C GLY A 409 -8.28 -37.52 5.80
N GLN A 410 -8.21 -37.01 7.04
CA GLN A 410 -8.14 -37.83 8.26
C GLN A 410 -9.42 -38.67 8.44
N GLN A 411 -9.28 -39.97 8.73
CA GLN A 411 -10.41 -40.92 8.65
C GLN A 411 -11.17 -41.17 9.97
N ASP A 412 -10.55 -40.89 11.11
CA ASP A 412 -11.13 -40.91 12.47
C ASP A 412 -10.20 -40.16 13.43
N ASP A 413 -10.44 -40.25 14.74
CA ASP A 413 -9.66 -39.57 15.80
C ASP A 413 -8.17 -39.97 15.86
N ASN A 414 -7.65 -40.79 14.92
CA ASN A 414 -6.24 -41.07 14.75
C ASN A 414 -5.56 -40.05 13.81
N PRO A 415 -4.78 -39.08 14.32
CA PRO A 415 -4.05 -38.05 13.53
C PRO A 415 -2.87 -38.61 12.72
N SER A 416 -2.92 -39.89 12.34
CA SER A 416 -1.93 -40.56 11.49
C SER A 416 -2.58 -41.63 10.60
N ARG A 417 -3.91 -41.62 10.42
CA ARG A 417 -4.61 -42.40 9.38
C ARG A 417 -5.40 -41.50 8.42
N PHE A 418 -4.76 -41.21 7.30
CA PHE A 418 -5.31 -40.45 6.20
C PHE A 418 -5.91 -41.35 5.11
N ASN A 419 -6.79 -40.81 4.27
CA ASN A 419 -7.18 -41.40 2.99
C ASN A 419 -6.11 -41.12 1.91
N ASN A 420 -6.37 -41.55 0.67
CA ASN A 420 -5.54 -41.23 -0.51
C ASN A 420 -6.28 -40.28 -1.47
N ASP A 421 -7.13 -39.39 -0.95
CA ASP A 421 -8.00 -38.53 -1.73
C ASP A 421 -7.55 -37.07 -1.63
N ASN A 422 -7.01 -36.53 -2.74
CA ASN A 422 -6.64 -35.12 -2.85
C ASN A 422 -7.83 -34.22 -3.18
N GLY A 423 -8.99 -34.78 -3.54
CA GLY A 423 -10.16 -34.05 -4.05
C GLY A 423 -10.58 -32.84 -3.20
N PRO A 424 -10.67 -32.94 -1.85
CA PRO A 424 -11.00 -31.80 -0.99
C PRO A 424 -9.99 -30.65 -1.09
N PHE A 425 -8.69 -30.96 -1.05
CA PHE A 425 -7.61 -29.98 -1.20
C PHE A 425 -7.63 -29.34 -2.58
N PHE A 426 -7.65 -30.15 -3.64
CA PHE A 426 -7.56 -29.66 -5.02
C PHE A 426 -8.81 -28.87 -5.46
N THR A 427 -9.99 -29.18 -4.90
CA THR A 427 -11.20 -28.37 -5.13
C THR A 427 -11.07 -26.97 -4.51
N ALA A 428 -10.58 -26.88 -3.26
CA ALA A 428 -10.37 -25.59 -2.60
C ALA A 428 -9.22 -24.81 -3.25
N PHE A 429 -8.09 -25.46 -3.52
CA PHE A 429 -6.94 -24.83 -4.17
C PHE A 429 -7.30 -24.28 -5.54
N SER A 430 -8.06 -25.01 -6.36
CA SER A 430 -8.48 -24.52 -7.69
C SER A 430 -9.35 -23.26 -7.61
N ALA A 431 -10.15 -23.09 -6.57
CA ALA A 431 -10.99 -21.91 -6.37
C ALA A 431 -10.18 -20.73 -5.79
N ALA A 432 -9.39 -20.99 -4.75
CA ALA A 432 -8.53 -19.99 -4.11
C ALA A 432 -7.47 -19.44 -5.06
N TRP A 433 -6.88 -20.30 -5.92
CA TRP A 433 -5.90 -19.90 -6.93
C TRP A 433 -6.53 -19.14 -8.11
N GLU A 434 -7.76 -19.49 -8.53
CA GLU A 434 -8.48 -18.68 -9.52
C GLU A 434 -8.77 -17.29 -8.96
N ALA A 435 -9.26 -17.18 -7.72
CA ALA A 435 -9.51 -15.89 -7.07
C ALA A 435 -8.21 -15.08 -6.95
N ALA A 436 -7.17 -15.62 -6.29
CA ALA A 436 -5.93 -14.91 -6.05
C ALA A 436 -5.22 -14.45 -7.33
N THR A 437 -5.19 -15.28 -8.39
CA THR A 437 -4.54 -14.90 -9.66
C THR A 437 -5.39 -14.03 -10.59
N THR A 438 -6.67 -13.77 -10.27
CA THR A 438 -7.56 -12.90 -11.07
C THR A 438 -8.05 -11.65 -10.34
N ASN A 439 -7.82 -11.56 -9.03
CA ASN A 439 -7.83 -10.32 -8.27
C ASN A 439 -7.05 -9.20 -9.01
N GLY A 440 -7.62 -7.99 -9.04
CA GLY A 440 -7.06 -6.83 -9.74
C GLY A 440 -7.51 -6.67 -11.20
N TRP A 441 -8.12 -7.68 -11.83
CA TRP A 441 -8.30 -7.69 -13.29
C TRP A 441 -9.74 -7.92 -13.79
N ASP A 442 -10.43 -6.85 -14.17
CA ASP A 442 -11.80 -6.89 -14.73
C ASP A 442 -11.91 -7.48 -16.14
N ASN A 443 -10.83 -7.45 -16.94
CA ASN A 443 -10.87 -7.66 -18.39
C ASN A 443 -10.17 -8.94 -18.89
N LEU A 444 -9.81 -9.88 -18.01
CA LEU A 444 -9.15 -11.11 -18.42
C LEU A 444 -10.03 -11.97 -19.35
N GLN A 445 -9.38 -12.64 -20.29
CA GLN A 445 -9.97 -13.44 -21.34
C GLN A 445 -9.72 -14.94 -21.12
N GLU A 446 -10.68 -15.76 -21.56
CA GLU A 446 -10.52 -17.21 -21.66
C GLU A 446 -9.49 -17.59 -22.74
N LEU A 447 -8.93 -18.80 -22.64
CA LEU A 447 -8.06 -19.38 -23.68
C LEU A 447 -8.82 -19.61 -25.00
N ALA A 448 -8.18 -19.30 -26.13
CA ALA A 448 -8.76 -19.51 -27.46
C ALA A 448 -8.54 -20.94 -27.99
N LEU A 449 -9.54 -21.50 -28.67
CA LEU A 449 -9.40 -22.75 -29.42
C LEU A 449 -8.58 -22.59 -30.71
N SER A 450 -8.54 -21.37 -31.27
CA SER A 450 -7.58 -20.94 -32.30
C SER A 450 -7.64 -19.43 -32.49
N CYS A 451 -6.49 -18.79 -32.69
CA CYS A 451 -6.40 -17.36 -32.92
C CYS A 451 -6.56 -17.03 -34.41
N GLY A 452 -7.64 -16.32 -34.75
CA GLY A 452 -8.04 -16.07 -36.12
C GLY A 452 -7.15 -15.02 -36.80
N THR A 453 -6.63 -15.32 -37.99
CA THR A 453 -5.82 -14.37 -38.76
C THR A 453 -6.65 -13.15 -39.18
N VAL A 454 -6.39 -12.00 -38.58
CA VAL A 454 -7.01 -10.72 -38.94
C VAL A 454 -6.61 -10.34 -40.37
N SER A 455 -7.57 -10.37 -41.29
CA SER A 455 -7.38 -9.96 -42.68
C SER A 455 -7.66 -8.45 -42.83
N PRO A 456 -6.77 -7.65 -43.44
CA PRO A 456 -6.87 -6.19 -43.43
C PRO A 456 -8.13 -5.70 -44.16
N THR A 457 -9.02 -5.04 -43.43
CA THR A 457 -10.28 -4.49 -43.95
C THR A 457 -10.03 -3.40 -45.00
N PRO A 458 -10.62 -3.48 -46.21
CA PRO A 458 -10.52 -2.42 -47.22
C PRO A 458 -11.20 -1.11 -46.80
N ALA A 459 -10.67 0.01 -47.27
CA ALA A 459 -11.16 1.37 -46.97
C ALA A 459 -12.66 1.59 -47.29
N PRO A 460 -13.36 2.47 -46.55
CA PRO A 460 -14.81 2.63 -46.65
C PRO A 460 -15.26 3.20 -48.01
N SER A 461 -16.23 2.53 -48.64
CA SER A 461 -16.85 2.95 -49.89
C SER A 461 -18.22 3.58 -49.66
N THR A 462 -18.42 4.79 -50.19
CA THR A 462 -19.66 5.57 -50.05
C THR A 462 -20.81 5.01 -50.88
N GLN A 463 -21.99 4.78 -50.29
CA GLN A 463 -23.26 4.76 -51.05
C GLN A 463 -24.49 5.14 -50.22
N LEU A 464 -25.52 5.66 -50.91
CA LEU A 464 -26.79 6.16 -50.33
C LEU A 464 -27.89 5.07 -50.33
N PRO A 465 -28.98 5.24 -49.54
CA PRO A 465 -29.88 4.14 -49.16
C PRO A 465 -31.08 3.89 -50.10
N THR A 466 -31.64 2.67 -50.05
CA THR A 466 -32.92 2.31 -50.69
C THR A 466 -33.82 1.43 -49.80
N THR A 467 -34.75 2.08 -49.09
CA THR A 467 -36.17 1.72 -48.83
C THR A 467 -36.66 0.26 -48.75
N SER A 468 -37.48 -0.01 -47.71
CA SER A 468 -38.65 -0.94 -47.67
C SER A 468 -38.35 -2.45 -47.59
N SER A 469 -38.96 -3.27 -46.72
CA SER A 469 -40.32 -3.19 -46.14
C SER A 469 -40.49 -4.00 -44.82
N SER A 470 -41.58 -3.73 -44.09
CA SER A 470 -42.18 -4.62 -43.06
C SER A 470 -43.59 -5.03 -43.53
N PRO A 471 -44.27 -6.05 -42.95
CA PRO A 471 -44.89 -5.97 -41.60
C PRO A 471 -44.81 -7.34 -40.82
N THR A 472 -45.50 -7.67 -39.71
CA THR A 472 -46.79 -7.21 -39.14
C THR A 472 -46.97 -7.67 -37.67
N THR A 473 -47.58 -6.83 -36.78
CA THR A 473 -48.51 -7.16 -35.63
C THR A 473 -48.14 -8.21 -34.56
N SER A 474 -48.65 -8.22 -33.32
CA SER A 474 -49.32 -7.26 -32.37
C SER A 474 -49.52 -8.05 -31.02
N LEU A 475 -49.90 -7.53 -29.84
CA LEU A 475 -50.83 -6.49 -29.38
C LEU A 475 -50.41 -5.90 -28.00
N SER A 476 -50.99 -4.75 -27.63
CA SER A 476 -51.11 -4.25 -26.24
C SER A 476 -52.59 -4.02 -25.88
N PRO A 477 -52.95 -3.89 -24.59
CA PRO A 477 -53.73 -2.71 -24.14
C PRO A 477 -53.53 -2.28 -22.66
N THR A 478 -53.86 -1.06 -22.19
CA THR A 478 -53.84 0.31 -22.77
C THR A 478 -54.04 1.38 -21.68
N ALA A 479 -53.06 2.27 -21.48
CA ALA A 479 -53.24 3.69 -21.05
C ALA A 479 -53.75 3.98 -19.60
N ARG A 480 -53.84 5.22 -19.06
CA ARG A 480 -53.73 6.62 -19.60
C ARG A 480 -53.20 7.61 -18.46
N PRO A 481 -53.29 8.98 -18.48
CA PRO A 481 -52.07 9.83 -18.37
C PRO A 481 -52.12 11.09 -17.43
N THR A 482 -50.98 11.79 -17.30
CA THR A 482 -50.82 13.27 -17.10
C THR A 482 -49.39 13.65 -17.53
N THR A 483 -49.03 14.54 -18.48
CA THR A 483 -49.34 15.96 -18.85
C THR A 483 -48.43 17.03 -18.20
N SER A 484 -47.89 17.95 -19.03
CA SER A 484 -47.03 19.13 -18.72
C SER A 484 -45.56 18.79 -18.38
N SER A 485 -44.48 19.13 -19.11
CA SER A 485 -44.10 20.14 -20.14
C SER A 485 -43.35 21.38 -19.62
N SER A 486 -42.01 21.38 -19.77
CA SER A 486 -41.10 22.54 -19.98
C SER A 486 -39.68 22.03 -20.36
N PRO A 487 -38.76 22.87 -20.89
CA PRO A 487 -37.67 22.40 -21.76
C PRO A 487 -36.28 22.24 -21.10
N THR A 488 -35.38 21.64 -21.89
CA THR A 488 -33.98 21.29 -21.66
C THR A 488 -33.04 22.45 -21.30
N THR A 489 -32.11 22.20 -20.38
CA THR A 489 -30.68 22.55 -20.55
C THR A 489 -29.84 21.63 -19.66
N SER A 490 -29.15 20.66 -20.25
CA SER A 490 -28.10 19.88 -19.58
C SER A 490 -26.77 20.56 -19.86
N LEU A 491 -26.13 21.09 -18.82
CA LEU A 491 -24.74 21.57 -18.88
C LEU A 491 -23.90 20.59 -18.06
N SER A 492 -23.02 19.86 -18.74
CA SER A 492 -21.89 19.19 -18.09
C SER A 492 -20.82 20.25 -17.82
N PRO A 493 -20.27 20.35 -16.61
CA PRO A 493 -19.12 21.19 -16.34
C PRO A 493 -17.83 20.46 -16.75
N THR A 494 -17.39 20.62 -17.99
CA THR A 494 -15.99 20.34 -18.36
C THR A 494 -15.20 21.65 -18.31
N GLY A 495 -14.39 21.81 -17.26
CA GLY A 495 -13.60 23.01 -16.99
C GLY A 495 -12.39 23.18 -17.91
N LEU A 496 -12.60 23.35 -19.21
CA LEU A 496 -11.53 23.74 -20.12
C LEU A 496 -11.16 25.22 -19.89
N GLN A 497 -9.98 25.46 -19.31
CA GLN A 497 -9.43 26.82 -19.19
C GLN A 497 -9.31 27.47 -20.58
N VAL A 498 -9.68 28.75 -20.65
CA VAL A 498 -9.56 29.57 -21.87
C VAL A 498 -8.37 30.52 -21.71
N GLU A 499 -7.50 30.61 -22.72
CA GLU A 499 -6.35 31.53 -22.71
C GLU A 499 -6.81 32.99 -22.46
N GLY A 500 -6.50 33.53 -21.27
CA GLY A 500 -6.63 34.96 -20.98
C GLY A 500 -7.33 35.36 -19.67
N GLU A 501 -7.82 34.41 -18.86
CA GLU A 501 -8.35 34.71 -17.53
C GLU A 501 -7.23 34.77 -16.46
N CYS A 502 -7.51 35.42 -15.33
CA CYS A 502 -6.61 35.43 -14.17
C CYS A 502 -7.35 35.56 -12.82
N VAL A 503 -6.70 35.13 -11.74
CA VAL A 503 -7.17 35.34 -10.36
C VAL A 503 -6.61 36.66 -9.83
N GLU A 504 -7.50 37.54 -9.35
CA GLU A 504 -7.09 38.80 -8.75
C GLU A 504 -6.69 38.64 -7.27
N GLU A 505 -5.81 39.52 -6.80
CA GLU A 505 -5.57 39.78 -5.37
C GLU A 505 -6.87 40.04 -4.58
N SER A 506 -7.90 40.57 -5.25
CA SER A 506 -9.22 40.85 -4.69
C SER A 506 -10.03 39.58 -4.43
N THR A 507 -9.91 38.56 -5.30
CA THR A 507 -10.53 37.24 -5.15
C THR A 507 -9.94 36.50 -3.94
N TYR A 508 -8.61 36.49 -3.81
CA TYR A 508 -7.92 35.82 -2.70
C TYR A 508 -8.31 36.40 -1.32
N ASP A 509 -8.41 37.74 -1.23
CA ASP A 509 -8.89 38.39 -0.01
C ASP A 509 -10.40 38.15 0.23
N ALA A 510 -11.21 37.95 -0.81
CA ALA A 510 -12.63 37.61 -0.68
C ALA A 510 -12.84 36.18 -0.16
N ILE A 511 -12.07 35.19 -0.64
CA ILE A 511 -12.05 33.82 -0.08
C ILE A 511 -11.75 33.88 1.42
N SER A 512 -10.80 34.72 1.85
CA SER A 512 -10.49 34.91 3.27
C SER A 512 -11.67 35.46 4.09
N LEU A 513 -12.54 36.30 3.51
CA LEU A 513 -13.72 36.81 4.21
C LEU A 513 -14.82 35.75 4.32
N ASP A 514 -15.03 34.95 3.27
CA ASP A 514 -16.03 33.87 3.27
C ASP A 514 -15.63 32.72 4.20
N ILE A 515 -14.34 32.35 4.26
CA ILE A 515 -13.85 31.30 5.17
C ILE A 515 -13.99 31.70 6.64
N GLU A 516 -13.71 32.96 7.04
CA GLU A 516 -14.01 33.39 8.43
C GLU A 516 -15.52 33.45 8.70
N ALA A 517 -16.35 33.81 7.73
CA ALA A 517 -17.80 33.81 7.89
C ALA A 517 -18.35 32.38 8.13
N ALA A 518 -17.89 31.40 7.34
CA ALA A 518 -18.21 29.98 7.53
C ALA A 518 -17.66 29.43 8.86
N SER A 519 -16.43 29.81 9.21
CA SER A 519 -15.79 29.44 10.47
C SER A 519 -16.52 30.01 11.69
N ALA A 520 -17.04 31.24 11.60
CA ALA A 520 -17.84 31.89 12.64
C ALA A 520 -19.29 31.36 12.72
N ALA A 521 -19.80 30.72 11.67
CA ALA A 521 -21.10 30.04 11.67
C ALA A 521 -21.08 28.68 12.39
N GLN A 522 -19.90 28.09 12.63
CA GLN A 522 -19.77 26.80 13.29
C GLN A 522 -20.31 26.82 14.73
N PRO A 523 -21.12 25.83 15.16
CA PRO A 523 -21.95 25.93 16.36
C PRO A 523 -21.18 25.93 17.69
N ASN A 524 -19.92 25.50 17.69
CA ASN A 524 -19.02 25.47 18.85
C ASN A 524 -17.57 25.22 18.39
N ASN A 525 -16.61 25.27 19.31
CA ASN A 525 -15.19 25.10 18.99
C ASN A 525 -14.79 23.68 18.51
N VAL A 526 -15.58 22.63 18.80
CA VAL A 526 -15.32 21.27 18.28
C VAL A 526 -15.65 21.21 16.79
N ALA A 527 -16.82 21.72 16.39
CA ALA A 527 -17.19 21.85 14.98
C ALA A 527 -16.28 22.86 14.26
N ARG A 528 -15.85 23.93 14.95
CA ARG A 528 -14.93 24.93 14.38
C ARG A 528 -13.51 24.39 14.18
N SER A 529 -12.97 23.57 15.10
CA SER A 529 -11.66 22.94 14.90
C SER A 529 -11.72 21.87 13.81
N HIS A 530 -12.79 21.07 13.78
CA HIS A 530 -13.06 20.11 12.70
C HIS A 530 -13.11 20.79 11.33
N PHE A 531 -13.91 21.83 11.16
CA PHE A 531 -14.03 22.56 9.89
C PHE A 531 -12.71 23.23 9.46
N LEU A 532 -12.03 23.92 10.38
CA LEU A 532 -10.77 24.60 10.06
C LEU A 532 -9.63 23.63 9.74
N GLY A 533 -9.44 22.60 10.57
CA GLY A 533 -8.42 21.57 10.34
C GLY A 533 -8.74 20.70 9.13
N GLY A 534 -10.02 20.45 8.86
CA GLY A 534 -10.49 19.73 7.67
C GLY A 534 -10.19 20.45 6.35
N ILE A 535 -10.24 21.80 6.32
CA ILE A 535 -9.79 22.57 5.16
C ILE A 535 -8.27 22.38 4.94
N LEU A 536 -7.46 22.51 6.01
CA LEU A 536 -6.01 22.30 5.91
C LEU A 536 -5.66 20.88 5.48
N ARG A 537 -6.35 19.89 6.07
CA ARG A 537 -6.21 18.47 5.74
C ARG A 537 -6.59 18.17 4.30
N LEU A 538 -7.64 18.81 3.76
CA LEU A 538 -8.06 18.64 2.37
C LEU A 538 -6.93 19.03 1.41
N ALA A 539 -6.40 20.25 1.53
CA ALA A 539 -5.28 20.69 0.67
C ALA A 539 -3.96 19.95 0.96
N ALA A 540 -3.76 19.46 2.18
CA ALA A 540 -2.59 18.66 2.52
C ALA A 540 -2.67 17.24 1.95
N HIS A 541 -3.83 16.59 1.99
CA HIS A 541 -4.03 15.27 1.40
C HIS A 541 -3.97 15.31 -0.13
N ASP A 542 -4.46 16.41 -0.72
CA ASP A 542 -4.27 16.78 -2.13
C ASP A 542 -2.76 16.89 -2.47
N PHE A 543 -1.97 17.76 -1.79
CA PHE A 543 -0.55 17.88 -2.16
C PHE A 543 0.37 16.71 -1.73
N MET A 544 0.02 15.94 -0.68
CA MET A 544 0.88 14.89 -0.14
C MET A 544 1.00 13.66 -1.04
N ASP A 545 0.13 13.52 -2.04
CA ASP A 545 0.26 12.47 -3.04
C ASP A 545 1.34 12.74 -4.10
N PHE A 546 1.95 13.92 -4.10
CA PHE A 546 2.99 14.25 -5.09
C PHE A 546 4.22 13.35 -4.93
N ASP A 547 4.56 12.62 -5.99
CA ASP A 547 5.82 11.89 -6.08
C ASP A 547 6.72 12.45 -7.20
N ARG A 548 7.80 13.14 -6.81
CA ARG A 548 8.83 13.64 -7.74
C ARG A 548 9.53 12.54 -8.55
N ASN A 549 9.46 11.28 -8.12
CA ASN A 549 10.09 10.15 -8.78
C ASN A 549 9.17 9.56 -9.87
N ASN A 550 7.85 9.72 -9.74
CA ASN A 550 6.87 9.27 -10.72
C ASN A 550 6.65 10.30 -11.85
N ALA A 551 7.49 10.22 -12.87
CA ALA A 551 7.41 11.09 -14.05
C ALA A 551 6.20 10.83 -14.98
N VAL A 552 5.30 9.90 -14.66
CA VAL A 552 4.12 9.53 -15.47
C VAL A 552 2.83 10.05 -14.83
N SER A 553 2.68 9.85 -13.51
CA SER A 553 1.61 10.41 -12.70
C SER A 553 2.19 11.00 -11.42
N PRO A 554 2.76 12.22 -11.50
CA PRO A 554 3.38 12.88 -10.36
C PRO A 554 2.36 13.36 -9.34
N MET A 555 1.14 13.72 -9.76
CA MET A 555 0.05 14.28 -8.93
C MET A 555 0.49 15.56 -8.18
N GLY A 556 0.09 15.72 -6.93
CA GLY A 556 0.23 16.91 -6.11
C GLY A 556 -1.04 17.72 -6.04
N ALA A 557 -0.91 19.01 -5.77
CA ALA A 557 -2.07 19.91 -5.64
C ALA A 557 -2.81 20.06 -6.99
N ASP A 558 -3.67 19.11 -7.34
CA ASP A 558 -4.47 19.05 -8.56
C ASP A 558 -5.98 18.95 -8.29
N GLY A 559 -6.38 19.14 -7.03
CA GLY A 559 -7.76 19.26 -6.59
C GLY A 559 -8.46 17.91 -6.51
N CYS A 560 -7.73 16.84 -6.22
CA CYS A 560 -8.26 15.48 -6.25
C CYS A 560 -8.02 14.74 -4.93
N ILE A 561 -8.98 13.88 -4.59
CA ILE A 561 -9.00 13.06 -3.39
C ILE A 561 -9.68 11.74 -3.77
N ASP A 562 -9.08 10.61 -3.39
CA ASP A 562 -9.78 9.34 -3.33
C ASP A 562 -10.69 9.33 -2.09
N TRP A 563 -11.98 9.58 -2.30
CA TRP A 563 -12.98 9.77 -1.25
C TRP A 563 -13.37 8.48 -0.53
N ASP A 564 -13.14 7.31 -1.14
CA ASP A 564 -13.56 6.02 -0.58
C ASP A 564 -12.48 5.43 0.35
N HIS A 565 -11.22 5.90 0.28
CA HIS A 565 -10.13 5.40 1.12
C HIS A 565 -10.23 5.84 2.60
N PRO A 566 -10.01 4.95 3.59
CA PRO A 566 -10.09 5.28 5.01
C PRO A 566 -9.23 6.47 5.46
N ALA A 567 -8.03 6.65 4.87
CA ALA A 567 -7.16 7.78 5.20
C ALA A 567 -7.76 9.16 4.87
N ASN A 568 -8.79 9.23 4.02
CA ASN A 568 -9.52 10.45 3.67
C ASN A 568 -10.87 10.62 4.39
N SER A 569 -11.30 9.62 5.19
CA SER A 569 -12.57 9.67 5.93
C SER A 569 -12.70 10.94 6.79
N GLY A 570 -13.88 11.55 6.75
CA GLY A 570 -14.22 12.83 7.36
C GLY A 570 -14.04 14.05 6.46
N LEU A 571 -13.31 13.95 5.34
CA LEU A 571 -13.17 15.06 4.38
C LEU A 571 -14.47 15.33 3.61
N GLU A 572 -15.35 14.34 3.47
CA GLU A 572 -16.69 14.48 2.87
C GLU A 572 -17.62 15.44 3.65
N THR A 573 -17.29 15.73 4.91
CA THR A 573 -17.98 16.76 5.71
C THR A 573 -17.49 18.18 5.44
N ILE A 574 -16.37 18.32 4.72
CA ILE A 574 -15.71 19.59 4.37
C ILE A 574 -16.05 19.92 2.91
N TRP A 575 -15.82 18.98 2.00
CA TRP A 575 -16.04 19.09 0.56
C TRP A 575 -16.80 17.87 0.04
N CYS A 576 -17.77 18.06 -0.86
CA CYS A 576 -18.76 17.06 -1.22
C CYS A 576 -19.44 17.36 -2.56
N ASP A 577 -19.75 16.32 -3.35
CA ASP A 577 -20.29 16.48 -4.70
C ASP A 577 -21.68 17.12 -4.78
N ASP A 578 -22.52 16.91 -3.75
CA ASP A 578 -23.88 17.46 -3.73
C ASP A 578 -23.96 18.95 -3.35
N GLY A 579 -22.82 19.55 -2.98
CA GLY A 579 -22.69 20.95 -2.59
C GLY A 579 -23.33 21.30 -1.24
N SER A 580 -23.74 20.33 -0.41
CA SER A 580 -24.41 20.57 0.88
C SER A 580 -23.48 20.96 2.03
N CYS A 581 -22.18 20.79 1.85
CA CYS A 581 -21.11 21.09 2.80
C CYS A 581 -20.53 22.51 2.58
N PRO A 582 -20.05 23.21 3.65
CA PRO A 582 -19.85 24.65 3.58
C PRO A 582 -18.72 25.12 2.64
N LEU A 583 -17.67 24.31 2.41
CA LEU A 583 -16.57 24.72 1.54
C LEU A 583 -16.99 24.68 0.06
N THR A 584 -17.74 23.65 -0.33
CA THR A 584 -18.23 23.47 -1.70
C THR A 584 -19.39 24.42 -2.02
N GLU A 585 -20.28 24.73 -1.08
CA GLU A 585 -21.34 25.75 -1.26
C GLU A 585 -20.73 27.11 -1.68
N ILE A 586 -19.69 27.55 -0.96
CA ILE A 586 -18.96 28.81 -1.23
C ILE A 586 -18.25 28.76 -2.59
N TYR A 587 -17.62 27.63 -2.93
CA TYR A 587 -16.98 27.44 -4.23
C TYR A 587 -18.00 27.55 -5.38
N GLN A 588 -19.08 26.78 -5.31
CA GLN A 588 -20.11 26.74 -6.37
C GLN A 588 -20.78 28.10 -6.55
N GLU A 589 -21.08 28.84 -5.47
CA GLU A 589 -21.71 30.17 -5.55
C GLU A 589 -20.79 31.25 -6.16
N LYS A 590 -19.49 31.24 -5.84
CA LYS A 590 -18.61 32.42 -6.04
C LYS A 590 -17.31 32.17 -6.80
N TYR A 591 -16.71 30.99 -6.67
CA TYR A 591 -15.31 30.73 -7.07
C TYR A 591 -15.15 29.64 -8.13
N SER A 592 -16.26 29.08 -8.65
CA SER A 592 -16.32 28.07 -9.73
C SER A 592 -15.82 28.53 -11.13
N PHE A 593 -15.07 29.63 -11.18
CA PHE A 593 -14.31 30.11 -12.35
C PHE A 593 -12.79 29.85 -12.24
N MET A 594 -12.29 29.53 -11.04
CA MET A 594 -10.95 28.98 -10.81
C MET A 594 -11.07 27.50 -10.45
N SER A 595 -9.97 26.75 -10.53
CA SER A 595 -9.92 25.32 -10.20
C SER A 595 -10.29 25.06 -8.74
N ARG A 596 -10.87 23.88 -8.45
CA ARG A 596 -11.02 23.41 -7.06
C ARG A 596 -9.64 23.26 -6.39
N ALA A 597 -8.62 22.84 -7.13
CA ALA A 597 -7.23 22.79 -6.71
C ALA A 597 -6.71 24.15 -6.17
N ASP A 598 -6.78 25.22 -6.98
CA ASP A 598 -6.35 26.56 -6.53
C ASP A 598 -7.21 27.07 -5.36
N TYR A 599 -8.51 26.74 -5.35
CA TYR A 599 -9.43 27.17 -4.29
C TYR A 599 -9.17 26.46 -2.96
N TRP A 600 -8.83 25.17 -2.95
CA TRP A 600 -8.47 24.43 -1.72
C TRP A 600 -7.21 24.99 -1.07
N VAL A 601 -6.18 25.28 -1.87
CA VAL A 601 -4.95 25.93 -1.39
C VAL A 601 -5.25 27.36 -0.90
N ALA A 602 -6.05 28.14 -1.63
CA ALA A 602 -6.43 29.50 -1.20
C ALA A 602 -7.28 29.51 0.09
N ALA A 603 -8.21 28.57 0.25
CA ALA A 603 -9.01 28.40 1.46
C ALA A 603 -8.15 27.96 2.66
N SER A 604 -7.16 27.10 2.43
CA SER A 604 -6.18 26.68 3.45
C SER A 604 -5.29 27.84 3.86
N ASN A 605 -4.77 28.61 2.92
CA ASN A 605 -4.02 29.85 3.21
C ASN A 605 -4.88 30.85 4.00
N ALA A 606 -6.17 30.96 3.69
CA ALA A 606 -7.11 31.76 4.48
C ALA A 606 -7.22 31.24 5.91
N VAL A 607 -7.33 29.92 6.15
CA VAL A 607 -7.29 29.34 7.49
C VAL A 607 -5.97 29.70 8.19
N ILE A 608 -4.81 29.39 7.61
CA ILE A 608 -3.48 29.70 8.19
C ILE A 608 -3.40 31.19 8.59
N LYS A 609 -3.79 32.09 7.70
CA LYS A 609 -3.85 33.55 7.92
C LYS A 609 -4.78 33.93 9.07
N LEU A 610 -6.07 33.60 8.98
CA LEU A 610 -7.12 33.98 9.94
C LEU A 610 -6.92 33.36 11.33
N ARG A 611 -6.24 32.22 11.41
CA ARG A 611 -6.04 31.48 12.66
C ARG A 611 -4.67 31.73 13.27
N SER A 612 -3.72 32.32 12.54
CA SER A 612 -2.45 32.81 13.10
C SER A 612 -2.67 34.04 14.01
N PRO A 613 -1.89 34.21 15.10
CA PRO A 613 -2.07 35.34 16.00
C PRO A 613 -1.94 36.70 15.29
N ASN A 614 -2.96 37.55 15.40
CA ASN A 614 -3.03 38.85 14.73
C ASN A 614 -2.95 38.81 13.18
N ASN A 615 -3.19 37.64 12.57
CA ASN A 615 -2.99 37.37 11.14
C ASN A 615 -1.53 37.55 10.69
N GLU A 616 -0.56 37.18 11.54
CA GLU A 616 0.87 37.43 11.29
C GLU A 616 1.52 36.50 10.24
N LEU A 617 0.87 35.40 9.84
CA LEU A 617 1.29 34.53 8.73
C LEU A 617 0.35 34.69 7.52
N ASP A 618 0.68 35.63 6.62
CA ASP A 618 -0.09 35.90 5.40
C ASP A 618 0.61 35.33 4.15
N LEU A 619 0.14 34.16 3.68
CA LEU A 619 0.71 33.45 2.53
C LEU A 619 0.37 34.07 1.16
N LYS A 620 -0.21 35.28 1.10
CA LYS A 620 -0.63 35.92 -0.16
C LYS A 620 0.52 36.14 -1.17
N SER A 621 1.75 36.31 -0.69
CA SER A 621 2.93 36.50 -1.56
C SER A 621 3.59 35.21 -2.05
N THR A 622 3.23 34.06 -1.46
CA THR A 622 3.73 32.73 -1.86
C THR A 622 2.67 31.92 -2.61
N PHE A 623 1.38 32.28 -2.46
CA PHE A 623 0.31 31.70 -3.26
C PHE A 623 0.49 31.96 -4.77
N LYS A 624 0.73 30.88 -5.50
CA LYS A 624 0.62 30.83 -6.97
C LYS A 624 -0.70 30.15 -7.34
N TRP A 625 -1.26 30.50 -8.49
CA TRP A 625 -2.49 29.90 -9.05
C TRP A 625 -2.23 29.40 -10.48
N GLY A 626 -3.19 28.69 -11.08
CA GLY A 626 -3.08 28.09 -12.40
C GLY A 626 -3.06 26.56 -12.38
N ARG A 627 -3.39 25.93 -11.24
CA ARG A 627 -3.61 24.48 -11.18
C ARG A 627 -4.78 24.09 -12.07
N VAL A 628 -4.71 22.90 -12.64
CA VAL A 628 -5.77 22.29 -13.45
C VAL A 628 -6.36 21.14 -12.64
N ASP A 629 -7.70 21.07 -12.58
CA ASP A 629 -8.37 20.04 -11.80
C ASP A 629 -8.19 18.64 -12.42
N ALA A 630 -7.70 17.67 -11.66
CA ALA A 630 -7.73 16.26 -12.05
C ALA A 630 -9.00 15.58 -11.53
N ASP A 631 -9.80 15.03 -12.44
CA ASP A 631 -11.03 14.29 -12.08
C ASP A 631 -10.75 12.83 -11.67
N GLN A 632 -9.50 12.37 -11.77
CA GLN A 632 -9.02 11.07 -11.28
C GLN A 632 -7.55 11.17 -10.84
N CYS A 633 -7.28 10.85 -9.58
CA CYS A 633 -5.96 10.81 -8.95
C CYS A 633 -5.71 9.39 -8.40
N PRO A 634 -5.40 8.42 -9.27
CA PRO A 634 -5.19 7.04 -8.84
C PRO A 634 -4.00 6.98 -7.88
N ASP A 635 -4.14 6.29 -6.74
CA ASP A 635 -3.16 6.16 -5.63
C ASP A 635 -3.04 7.32 -4.64
N ALA A 636 -3.80 8.40 -4.81
CA ALA A 636 -3.68 9.60 -3.98
C ALA A 636 -3.62 9.29 -2.47
N ALA A 637 -4.58 8.50 -1.99
CA ALA A 637 -4.75 8.22 -0.56
C ALA A 637 -3.74 7.24 0.05
N LEU A 638 -2.93 6.58 -0.77
CA LEU A 638 -1.92 5.58 -0.37
C LEU A 638 -0.51 6.17 -0.38
N ARG A 639 -0.34 7.32 -1.02
CA ARG A 639 0.86 8.15 -0.92
C ARG A 639 0.85 9.07 0.29
N LEU A 640 -0.24 9.08 1.07
CA LEU A 640 -0.36 9.74 2.38
C LEU A 640 0.46 9.01 3.47
N PRO A 641 0.80 9.67 4.59
CA PRO A 641 1.45 9.01 5.72
C PRO A 641 0.45 8.18 6.54
N GLY A 642 0.86 6.99 6.97
CA GLY A 642 0.24 6.23 8.04
C GLY A 642 0.45 6.84 9.44
N ASP A 643 0.08 6.10 10.49
CA ASP A 643 0.22 6.50 11.90
C ASP A 643 1.36 5.79 12.65
N THR A 644 2.14 4.96 11.95
CA THR A 644 2.96 3.84 12.44
C THR A 644 4.31 4.22 13.07
N ASP A 645 5.18 4.94 12.35
CA ASP A 645 6.53 5.33 12.79
C ASP A 645 7.10 6.54 12.01
N CYS A 646 8.44 6.70 11.95
CA CYS A 646 9.09 7.81 11.24
C CYS A 646 9.40 7.54 9.76
N GLY A 647 9.29 6.30 9.28
CA GLY A 647 9.35 5.93 7.87
C GLY A 647 8.29 6.67 7.07
N GLU A 648 7.03 6.62 7.51
CA GLU A 648 5.89 7.36 6.94
C GLU A 648 6.21 8.84 6.66
N VAL A 649 6.81 9.53 7.65
CA VAL A 649 7.18 10.94 7.54
C VAL A 649 8.37 11.14 6.59
N GLN A 650 9.32 10.21 6.55
CA GLN A 650 10.43 10.24 5.61
C GLN A 650 9.95 10.01 4.16
N ASP A 651 9.07 9.04 3.94
CA ASP A 651 8.68 8.61 2.61
C ASP A 651 7.77 9.62 1.92
N VAL A 652 6.80 10.17 2.64
CA VAL A 652 6.00 11.31 2.16
C VAL A 652 6.88 12.54 1.97
N PHE A 653 7.42 13.10 3.06
CA PHE A 653 7.93 14.47 3.01
C PHE A 653 9.32 14.58 2.39
N LEU A 654 10.21 13.59 2.56
CA LEU A 654 11.59 13.64 2.07
C LEU A 654 11.79 12.86 0.76
N ASN A 655 11.17 11.68 0.60
CA ASN A 655 11.40 10.83 -0.58
C ASN A 655 10.48 11.20 -1.76
N ARG A 656 9.17 11.38 -1.52
CA ARG A 656 8.17 11.79 -2.52
C ARG A 656 8.11 13.31 -2.72
N LEU A 657 7.77 14.10 -1.69
CA LEU A 657 7.68 15.57 -1.77
C LEU A 657 9.03 16.29 -1.94
N GLY A 658 10.13 15.65 -1.51
CA GLY A 658 11.49 16.16 -1.69
C GLY A 658 11.91 17.31 -0.78
N LEU A 659 11.23 17.48 0.35
CA LEU A 659 11.50 18.48 1.37
C LEU A 659 12.61 18.01 2.35
N THR A 660 12.90 18.78 3.40
CA THR A 660 13.78 18.39 4.51
C THR A 660 13.01 17.90 5.74
N TRP A 661 13.71 17.33 6.74
CA TRP A 661 13.09 17.04 8.04
C TRP A 661 12.61 18.31 8.74
N THR A 662 13.33 19.43 8.59
CA THR A 662 12.91 20.74 9.09
C THR A 662 11.58 21.20 8.49
N ASP A 663 11.38 20.95 7.18
CA ASP A 663 10.14 21.28 6.47
C ASP A 663 9.00 20.32 6.84
N ALA A 664 9.27 19.02 6.96
CA ALA A 664 8.30 18.02 7.39
C ALA A 664 7.77 18.33 8.81
N VAL A 665 8.69 18.58 9.75
CA VAL A 665 8.34 19.01 11.12
C VAL A 665 7.54 20.31 11.11
N ALA A 666 7.85 21.25 10.21
CA ALA A 666 7.06 22.46 10.06
C ALA A 666 5.62 22.14 9.61
N LEU A 667 5.45 21.32 8.56
CA LEU A 667 4.13 20.96 8.02
C LEU A 667 3.27 20.18 9.03
N LEU A 668 3.84 19.23 9.79
CA LEU A 668 3.13 18.54 10.89
C LEU A 668 2.67 19.50 11.99
N GLY A 669 3.31 20.67 12.14
CA GLY A 669 2.83 21.76 12.98
C GLY A 669 1.40 22.24 12.68
N ALA A 670 0.85 21.93 11.50
CA ALA A 670 -0.56 22.17 11.18
C ALA A 670 -1.54 21.46 12.13
N HIS A 671 -1.13 20.35 12.78
CA HIS A 671 -1.91 19.64 13.80
C HIS A 671 -2.35 20.50 15.00
N THR A 672 -1.77 21.69 15.19
CA THR A 672 -2.29 22.72 16.12
C THR A 672 -3.71 23.21 15.79
N VAL A 673 -4.18 23.06 14.54
CA VAL A 673 -5.56 23.34 14.11
C VAL A 673 -6.19 22.05 13.59
N GLY A 674 -7.20 21.54 14.29
CA GLY A 674 -7.89 20.32 13.89
C GLY A 674 -8.34 19.46 15.06
N ARG A 675 -8.68 18.20 14.76
CA ARG A 675 -8.95 17.14 15.72
C ARG A 675 -8.94 15.76 15.05
N GLY A 676 -8.71 14.72 15.83
CA GLY A 676 -9.16 13.37 15.49
C GLY A 676 -10.66 13.20 15.76
N SER A 677 -11.26 12.17 15.16
CA SER A 677 -12.60 11.69 15.48
C SER A 677 -12.64 10.17 15.41
N SER A 678 -13.17 9.53 16.46
CA SER A 678 -13.42 8.08 16.48
C SER A 678 -14.33 7.59 15.34
N ASP A 679 -15.15 8.50 14.83
CA ASP A 679 -16.15 8.21 13.80
C ASP A 679 -15.54 8.22 12.39
N PHE A 680 -14.26 8.59 12.25
CA PHE A 680 -13.50 8.59 10.99
C PHE A 680 -12.24 7.71 11.10
N SER A 681 -11.15 8.21 11.68
CA SER A 681 -9.85 7.52 11.76
C SER A 681 -9.68 6.65 13.02
N GLY A 682 -10.75 6.38 13.78
CA GLY A 682 -10.70 5.64 15.05
C GLY A 682 -10.08 6.41 16.24
N HIS A 683 -9.12 7.30 16.00
CA HIS A 683 -8.52 8.16 17.03
C HIS A 683 -9.44 9.35 17.39
N ASP A 684 -9.78 9.54 18.67
CA ASP A 684 -10.36 10.80 19.16
C ASP A 684 -9.34 11.63 19.93
N GLY A 685 -9.37 12.94 19.67
CA GLY A 685 -8.73 13.95 20.50
C GLY A 685 -8.24 15.18 19.73
N ILE A 686 -7.40 15.96 20.39
CA ILE A 686 -6.70 17.13 19.84
C ILE A 686 -5.22 17.09 20.25
N TRP A 687 -4.35 17.67 19.42
CA TRP A 687 -2.91 17.78 19.69
C TRP A 687 -2.54 18.93 20.67
N VAL A 688 -3.54 19.65 21.20
CA VAL A 688 -3.37 20.83 22.08
C VAL A 688 -4.26 20.78 23.34
N ASP A 689 -4.12 21.72 24.28
CA ASP A 689 -4.74 21.59 25.62
C ASP A 689 -6.28 21.74 25.57
N THR A 690 -6.80 22.57 24.66
CA THR A 690 -8.25 22.86 24.58
C THR A 690 -8.79 22.96 23.15
N ASN A 691 -10.08 22.67 22.95
CA ASN A 691 -10.75 22.88 21.65
C ASN A 691 -10.72 24.35 21.18
N GLN A 692 -10.49 25.33 22.06
CA GLN A 692 -10.30 26.72 21.63
C GLN A 692 -8.93 26.91 20.97
N GLU A 693 -7.87 26.36 21.57
CA GLU A 693 -6.53 26.37 21.01
C GLU A 693 -6.45 25.53 19.72
N ALA A 694 -7.23 24.46 19.61
CA ALA A 694 -7.39 23.66 18.39
C ALA A 694 -8.04 24.44 17.21
N THR A 695 -8.31 25.73 17.38
CA THR A 695 -8.71 26.67 16.31
C THR A 695 -7.66 27.76 16.08
N ILE A 696 -6.44 27.64 16.60
CA ILE A 696 -5.39 28.66 16.52
C ILE A 696 -4.16 28.07 15.86
N PHE A 697 -3.73 28.68 14.75
CA PHE A 697 -2.53 28.30 14.02
C PHE A 697 -1.32 28.94 14.69
N ASP A 698 -0.78 28.30 15.73
CA ASP A 698 0.45 28.72 16.38
C ASP A 698 1.26 27.51 16.86
N LYS A 699 2.44 27.74 17.45
CA LYS A 699 3.40 26.67 17.78
C LYS A 699 2.99 25.70 18.91
N ARG A 700 1.73 25.72 19.40
CA ARG A 700 1.36 24.88 20.57
C ARG A 700 1.64 23.39 20.37
N TYR A 701 1.45 22.85 19.17
CA TYR A 701 1.80 21.47 18.83
C TYR A 701 3.17 21.04 19.41
N TYR A 702 4.23 21.79 19.10
CA TYR A 702 5.60 21.52 19.57
C TYR A 702 5.75 21.69 21.09
N GLU A 703 5.08 22.69 21.69
CA GLU A 703 5.05 22.87 23.14
C GLU A 703 4.39 21.65 23.83
N GLU A 704 3.34 21.09 23.24
CA GLU A 704 2.52 20.02 23.81
C GLU A 704 3.25 18.67 23.87
N VAL A 705 4.04 18.34 22.84
CA VAL A 705 4.94 17.17 22.82
C VAL A 705 6.04 17.31 23.88
N LEU A 706 6.68 18.47 23.99
CA LEU A 706 7.80 18.70 24.92
C LEU A 706 7.38 18.80 26.40
N ARG A 707 6.21 19.38 26.69
CA ARG A 707 5.80 19.75 28.07
C ARG A 707 5.00 18.70 28.84
N ARG A 708 4.77 17.51 28.26
CA ARG A 708 4.00 16.42 28.88
C ARG A 708 4.74 15.10 28.87
N ALA A 709 4.38 14.27 29.84
CA ALA A 709 4.73 12.86 29.86
C ALA A 709 3.66 12.07 29.11
N TRP A 710 3.94 11.82 27.83
CA TRP A 710 3.09 11.00 26.97
C TRP A 710 3.37 9.52 27.25
N VAL A 711 2.32 8.71 27.22
CA VAL A 711 2.38 7.24 27.28
C VAL A 711 1.44 6.65 26.22
N PRO A 712 1.67 5.44 25.73
CA PRO A 712 0.71 4.77 24.84
C PRO A 712 -0.68 4.63 25.47
N ARG A 713 -1.73 4.73 24.65
CA ARG A 713 -3.14 4.50 25.02
C ARG A 713 -3.58 3.08 24.73
N ASN A 714 -3.20 2.59 23.54
CA ASN A 714 -3.70 1.40 22.89
C ASN A 714 -2.54 0.43 22.58
N GLU A 715 -1.81 -0.01 23.61
CA GLU A 715 -0.70 -0.95 23.45
C GLU A 715 -1.18 -2.27 22.83
N GLY A 716 -0.60 -2.69 21.70
CA GLY A 716 -0.92 -3.97 21.06
C GLY A 716 -2.24 -4.00 20.29
N THR A 717 -2.69 -2.88 19.72
CA THR A 717 -3.82 -2.85 18.78
C THR A 717 -3.47 -2.11 17.48
N ALA A 718 -4.28 -2.27 16.44
CA ALA A 718 -4.14 -1.60 15.14
C ALA A 718 -4.58 -0.10 15.13
N LEU A 719 -4.58 0.57 16.28
CA LEU A 719 -4.89 2.01 16.40
C LEU A 719 -3.94 2.62 17.44
N GLN A 720 -2.65 2.76 17.09
CA GLN A 720 -1.64 3.16 18.05
C GLN A 720 -1.63 4.67 18.25
N ASP A 721 -2.02 5.13 19.44
CA ASP A 721 -1.87 6.53 19.82
C ASP A 721 -1.30 6.70 21.23
N TRP A 722 -0.78 7.90 21.46
CA TRP A 722 -0.28 8.35 22.75
C TRP A 722 -1.35 9.17 23.49
N THR A 723 -1.25 9.20 24.81
CA THR A 723 -2.14 9.97 25.66
C THR A 723 -1.44 10.49 26.92
N TRP A 724 -2.12 11.35 27.66
CA TRP A 724 -1.61 12.00 28.86
C TRP A 724 -2.64 11.96 29.98
N GLY A 725 -2.33 11.27 31.08
CA GLY A 725 -3.25 11.04 32.19
C GLY A 725 -3.57 12.24 33.08
N GLY A 726 -3.30 13.48 32.66
CA GLY A 726 -3.52 14.70 33.46
C GLY A 726 -4.95 15.22 33.48
N GLY A 727 -5.86 14.64 32.71
CA GLY A 727 -7.28 15.01 32.65
C GLY A 727 -7.63 15.83 31.40
N ASN A 728 -8.78 15.52 30.82
CA ASN A 728 -9.06 15.82 29.41
C ASN A 728 -9.54 17.26 29.14
N ASN A 729 -9.80 18.12 30.14
CA ASN A 729 -10.40 19.46 29.98
C ASN A 729 -11.68 19.54 29.09
N GLY A 730 -12.33 18.41 28.81
CA GLY A 730 -13.51 18.29 27.95
C GLY A 730 -13.33 17.54 26.62
N SER A 731 -12.10 17.16 26.22
CA SER A 731 -11.85 16.31 25.03
C SER A 731 -10.54 15.52 25.17
N PRO A 732 -10.44 14.27 24.68
CA PRO A 732 -9.18 13.55 24.67
C PRO A 732 -8.06 14.31 23.98
N ARG A 733 -6.82 13.92 24.27
CA ARG A 733 -5.62 14.48 23.64
C ARG A 733 -4.72 13.34 23.20
N PHE A 734 -4.20 13.46 22.00
CA PHE A 734 -3.41 12.41 21.37
C PHE A 734 -2.25 13.00 20.57
N MET A 735 -1.33 12.10 20.27
CA MET A 735 -0.22 12.21 19.32
C MET A 735 -0.13 10.82 18.68
N LEU A 736 0.13 10.74 17.37
CA LEU A 736 0.40 9.49 16.67
C LEU A 736 1.88 9.09 16.85
N ASN A 737 2.30 7.90 16.42
CA ASN A 737 3.72 7.56 16.47
C ASN A 737 4.54 8.48 15.54
N THR A 738 3.97 8.89 14.41
CA THR A 738 4.52 9.91 13.48
C THR A 738 4.78 11.28 14.14
N ASP A 739 3.94 11.72 15.08
CA ASP A 739 4.19 12.95 15.85
C ASP A 739 5.33 12.77 16.88
N MET A 740 5.44 11.57 17.46
CA MET A 740 6.30 11.29 18.61
C MET A 740 7.72 10.87 18.20
N CYS A 741 7.88 10.23 17.05
CA CYS A 741 9.17 9.80 16.49
C CYS A 741 10.11 10.99 16.19
N LEU A 742 9.55 12.20 16.02
CA LEU A 742 10.26 13.46 15.82
C LEU A 742 11.14 13.88 17.02
N LEU A 743 10.93 13.28 18.20
CA LEU A 743 11.70 13.57 19.43
C LEU A 743 12.11 12.33 20.24
N PHE A 744 11.48 11.17 19.99
CA PHE A 744 11.62 9.96 20.79
C PHE A 744 11.82 8.73 19.91
N ASP A 745 12.52 7.73 20.44
CA ASP A 745 12.65 6.40 19.83
C ASP A 745 11.40 5.59 20.23
N VAL A 746 10.40 5.61 19.34
CA VAL A 746 9.11 4.92 19.53
C VAL A 746 9.13 3.46 19.09
N GLU A 747 10.15 3.05 18.32
CA GLU A 747 10.32 1.69 17.78
C GLU A 747 11.01 0.76 18.78
N THR A 748 12.19 1.14 19.29
CA THR A 748 13.07 0.22 20.04
C THR A 748 12.88 0.27 21.55
N THR A 749 12.26 1.34 22.07
CA THR A 749 12.08 1.54 23.53
C THR A 749 10.67 1.32 24.06
N PHE A 750 9.74 0.88 23.21
CA PHE A 750 8.33 0.67 23.52
C PHE A 750 8.07 -0.53 24.46
N PRO A 751 7.05 -0.48 25.35
CA PRO A 751 6.27 0.69 25.76
C PRO A 751 7.04 1.52 26.80
N CYS A 752 7.08 2.84 26.57
CA CYS A 752 7.80 3.80 27.41
C CYS A 752 6.91 4.99 27.81
N CYS A 753 7.41 5.80 28.73
CA CYS A 753 6.85 7.13 28.99
C CYS A 753 7.87 8.18 28.53
N THR A 754 7.45 9.23 27.83
CA THR A 754 8.43 10.17 27.27
C THR A 754 9.20 10.98 28.32
N ARG A 755 8.63 11.15 29.52
CA ARG A 755 9.14 12.05 30.56
C ARG A 755 8.81 11.58 31.98
N THR A 756 9.71 10.84 32.61
CA THR A 756 9.51 10.26 33.94
C THR A 756 9.69 11.25 35.09
N ASP A 757 10.20 12.46 34.84
CA ASP A 757 10.46 13.51 35.82
C ASP A 757 9.25 14.43 36.11
N LEU A 758 8.22 14.41 35.24
CA LEU A 758 7.08 15.33 35.34
C LEU A 758 6.00 14.84 36.32
N THR A 759 5.51 15.73 37.19
CA THR A 759 4.44 15.45 38.17
C THR A 759 3.16 16.25 37.90
N ARG A 760 2.03 15.78 38.42
CA ARG A 760 0.75 16.49 38.45
C ARG A 760 0.61 17.35 39.71
N ASN A 761 -0.43 18.19 39.76
CA ASN A 761 -0.75 19.08 40.87
C ASN A 761 -1.06 18.35 42.21
N ASP A 762 -1.36 17.06 42.18
CA ASP A 762 -1.57 16.21 43.36
C ASP A 762 -0.28 15.48 43.83
N GLY A 763 0.82 15.65 43.11
CA GLY A 763 2.10 14.96 43.36
C GLY A 763 2.23 13.58 42.72
N SER A 764 1.23 13.10 41.97
CA SER A 764 1.38 11.88 41.16
C SER A 764 2.32 12.10 39.96
N ASN A 765 2.94 11.03 39.46
CA ASN A 765 3.76 11.10 38.26
C ASN A 765 2.86 11.21 37.01
N GLN A 766 3.21 12.03 36.01
CA GLN A 766 2.38 12.20 34.82
C GLN A 766 2.26 10.92 33.97
N CYS A 767 3.23 10.00 34.05
CA CYS A 767 3.18 8.67 33.44
C CYS A 767 2.18 7.70 34.12
N ASP A 768 1.78 7.92 35.37
CA ASP A 768 0.83 7.03 36.07
C ASP A 768 -0.59 7.30 35.55
N THR A 769 -1.10 6.50 34.61
CA THR A 769 -2.49 6.60 34.11
C THR A 769 -3.42 5.60 34.80
N ASN A 770 -4.74 5.87 34.76
CA ASN A 770 -5.74 4.98 35.35
C ASN A 770 -6.02 3.71 34.51
N ASN A 771 -5.50 3.62 33.27
CA ASN A 771 -5.82 2.55 32.32
C ASN A 771 -4.66 1.57 32.06
N SER A 772 -3.40 1.96 32.28
CA SER A 772 -2.25 1.06 32.09
C SER A 772 -2.25 -0.06 33.15
N VAL A 773 -2.33 -1.34 32.74
CA VAL A 773 -2.33 -2.50 33.65
C VAL A 773 -0.90 -2.85 34.10
N LEU A 774 -0.24 -1.91 34.76
CA LEU A 774 1.08 -2.11 35.38
C LEU A 774 0.97 -2.49 36.87
N ARG A 775 0.11 -3.47 37.17
CA ARG A 775 -0.05 -4.05 38.52
C ARG A 775 1.08 -5.04 38.87
N GLY A 776 2.28 -4.49 39.05
CA GLY A 776 3.32 -5.02 39.94
C GLY A 776 3.59 -6.52 39.90
N THR A 777 4.23 -7.00 38.83
CA THR A 777 5.09 -8.18 38.91
C THR A 777 6.31 -7.82 39.76
N GLU A 778 6.47 -8.44 40.93
CA GLU A 778 7.73 -8.32 41.69
C GLU A 778 8.84 -9.08 40.97
N CYS A 779 9.99 -8.44 40.76
CA CYS A 779 11.19 -9.15 40.30
C CYS A 779 11.67 -10.10 41.40
N GLY A 780 11.43 -11.41 41.22
CA GLY A 780 11.84 -12.45 42.15
C GLY A 780 13.36 -12.49 42.39
N ARG A 781 13.76 -13.04 43.54
CA ARG A 781 15.15 -13.05 44.02
C ARG A 781 15.48 -14.31 44.81
#